data_AF-A0A9X2G2Y9-F1
#
_entry.id   AF-A0A9X2G2Y9-F1
#
_cell.length_a   1.000
_cell.length_b   1.000
_cell.length_c   1.000
_cell.angle_alpha   90.00
_cell.angle_beta   90.00
_cell.angle_gamma   90.00
#
_symmetry.space_group_name_H-M   'P 1'
#
loop_
_entity.id
_entity.type
_entity.pdbx_description
1 polymer ?
#
loop_
_entity_poly.entity_id
_entity_poly.type
_entity_poly.pdbx_seq_one_letter_code
_entity_poly.pdbx_strand_id
1 'polypeptide(L)'
;MSVTTDARKRLPTVLLALALIFSFVTVPNAESASAAPLTGKLCRDLFKLPKPTGPPRSTMPDPAEFAGLGELALDYVNPAEPVRNAVLPSDDPAKVRAEFGTRYRGKSVGTEGHLFARWNAYLDQHPELKTKAQINGAFDGWRSSYVTVHDNNARGHAFHKLVVEKLGLTGDDWLCEKTMGPKGKGVRVDIIHRHTRFAIEVKAGSGYTREQLLRYQALVNDKTLSRATYVHGQEPDKATKEALKNAGADSARVKVKPRITNAQPNLPGGAGCATGKAQTLAARCAPGPIDPNAKGQNSKVQDMAKQTGRTPEEARRYQNLPRELGARQDGFRRPGGIDWSTLELSYLEVDPGTGDVGYSFQADDNPDEAANPSFGGEDVLDLSSDAFYTWLALPDQVFWVNLNPDHPDQVTDPLFADTKAARVLLEADLEMKRDFTALTNPATEVGAAYWDSLRTNPDGSVCWPSTRQWIFAAPAKVRQEGDRLYILDAPLSVGKERMEFTNYPDGQEPCTATDEIMDHNFRMAQEHLAPAVEQLINTDPKYADLRSVYRARVAAAWVKQRNEANPGPYDEIIDSGDVSFWPEGTDWEAKDVWDDMMENDWTRVQFEVTREEIVDGEPYTWVYPIYGGVELDKSPRKQTPTAEFRRDHAELPRTVQESRVDIVGYGDEDAFVGGGTAQLPVEPEPSPEPTPPPAPEPTPTPDDPPGRKEPQLVATG
;
A
#
# COMPACT_ATOMS: atom_id res chain seq x y z
N MET A 1 -25.88 -51.68 -4.97
CA MET A 1 -27.23 -52.20 -5.25
C MET A 1 -27.51 -52.04 -6.74
N SER A 2 -27.75 -53.16 -7.41
CA SER A 2 -28.26 -53.26 -8.77
C SER A 2 -29.70 -52.72 -8.83
N VAL A 3 -30.13 -52.14 -9.96
CA VAL A 3 -31.20 -52.71 -10.81
C VAL A 3 -31.51 -51.76 -11.98
N THR A 4 -31.37 -52.34 -13.16
CA THR A 4 -31.81 -51.98 -14.52
C THR A 4 -33.32 -51.77 -14.67
N THR A 5 -33.76 -50.98 -15.66
CA THR A 5 -34.69 -51.50 -16.70
C THR A 5 -34.72 -50.64 -17.96
N ASP A 6 -34.69 -51.36 -19.08
CA ASP A 6 -34.66 -50.98 -20.49
C ASP A 6 -36.10 -51.00 -21.08
N ALA A 7 -36.40 -50.18 -22.07
CA ALA A 7 -37.58 -50.36 -22.94
C ALA A 7 -37.35 -49.78 -24.34
N ARG A 8 -37.16 -50.72 -25.29
CA ARG A 8 -36.84 -50.56 -26.71
C ARG A 8 -38.03 -50.26 -27.63
N LYS A 9 -37.64 -49.90 -28.88
CA LYS A 9 -38.21 -50.23 -30.22
C LYS A 9 -38.82 -49.01 -30.94
N ARG A 10 -38.57 -48.70 -32.22
CA ARG A 10 -38.34 -49.53 -33.43
C ARG A 10 -37.50 -48.77 -34.50
N LEU A 11 -36.65 -49.49 -35.23
CA LEU A 11 -36.19 -49.17 -36.60
C LEU A 11 -37.04 -49.97 -37.61
N PRO A 12 -37.12 -49.54 -38.89
CA PRO A 12 -36.40 -50.28 -39.95
C PRO A 12 -35.75 -49.36 -40.99
N THR A 13 -34.47 -49.56 -41.34
CA THR A 13 -33.94 -50.41 -42.43
C THR A 13 -33.92 -49.71 -43.80
N VAL A 14 -32.73 -49.33 -44.28
CA VAL A 14 -32.31 -49.49 -45.69
C VAL A 14 -30.82 -49.88 -45.73
N LEU A 15 -30.59 -51.09 -46.26
CA LEU A 15 -29.37 -51.73 -46.79
C LEU A 15 -28.78 -50.92 -47.97
N LEU A 16 -27.54 -51.00 -48.48
CA LEU A 16 -26.32 -51.80 -48.32
C LEU A 16 -25.31 -51.21 -49.35
N ALA A 17 -24.03 -51.57 -49.19
CA ALA A 17 -23.00 -51.71 -50.23
C ALA A 17 -22.12 -50.49 -50.56
N LEU A 18 -21.00 -50.39 -49.84
CA LEU A 18 -19.75 -49.84 -50.36
C LEU A 18 -19.07 -50.88 -51.26
N ALA A 19 -18.84 -50.51 -52.52
CA ALA A 19 -17.84 -51.12 -53.38
C ALA A 19 -16.90 -50.02 -53.89
N LEU A 20 -15.60 -50.24 -53.69
CA LEU A 20 -14.50 -49.38 -54.12
C LEU A 20 -14.48 -49.20 -55.65
N ILE A 21 -14.39 -47.94 -56.11
CA ILE A 21 -13.75 -47.60 -57.38
C ILE A 21 -12.82 -46.41 -57.12
N PHE A 22 -11.51 -46.67 -57.29
CA PHE A 22 -10.47 -45.67 -57.37
C PHE A 22 -10.75 -44.75 -58.57
N SER A 23 -10.96 -43.47 -58.32
CA SER A 23 -10.83 -42.41 -59.33
C SER A 23 -9.90 -41.37 -58.76
N PHE A 24 -8.74 -41.20 -59.41
CA PHE A 24 -7.84 -40.09 -59.19
C PHE A 24 -8.58 -38.78 -59.50
N VAL A 25 -9.16 -38.17 -58.48
CA VAL A 25 -9.50 -36.75 -58.50
C VAL A 25 -8.41 -36.07 -57.73
N THR A 26 -7.57 -35.34 -58.47
CA THR A 26 -6.68 -34.32 -57.91
C THR A 26 -7.54 -33.38 -57.07
N VAL A 27 -7.50 -33.55 -55.75
CA VAL A 27 -7.93 -32.50 -54.83
C VAL A 27 -7.00 -31.33 -55.13
N PRO A 28 -7.50 -30.17 -55.58
CA PRO A 28 -6.65 -29.01 -55.62
C PRO A 28 -6.21 -28.81 -54.18
N ASN A 29 -4.89 -28.82 -53.95
CA ASN A 29 -4.33 -28.21 -52.76
C ASN A 29 -5.06 -26.88 -52.61
N ALA A 30 -5.90 -26.77 -51.58
CA ALA A 30 -6.29 -25.48 -51.08
C ALA A 30 -4.99 -24.89 -50.54
N GLU A 31 -4.24 -24.24 -51.44
CA GLU A 31 -3.31 -23.19 -51.04
C GLU A 31 -4.08 -22.36 -50.03
N SER A 32 -3.58 -22.39 -48.80
CA SER A 32 -4.02 -21.55 -47.71
C SER A 32 -4.13 -20.13 -48.26
N ALA A 33 -5.35 -19.69 -48.56
CA ALA A 33 -5.62 -18.34 -49.02
C ALA A 33 -5.06 -17.42 -47.94
N SER A 34 -3.94 -16.77 -48.22
CA SER A 34 -3.31 -15.80 -47.33
C SER A 34 -4.39 -14.78 -46.99
N ALA A 35 -4.81 -14.77 -45.73
CA ALA A 35 -5.92 -13.95 -45.31
C ALA A 35 -5.59 -12.49 -45.62
N ALA A 36 -6.54 -11.75 -46.20
CA ALA A 36 -6.29 -10.38 -46.63
C ALA A 36 -5.70 -9.53 -45.48
N PRO A 37 -4.75 -8.61 -45.78
CA PRO A 37 -4.13 -7.77 -44.77
C PRO A 37 -5.18 -6.95 -44.02
N LEU A 38 -5.01 -6.82 -42.71
CA LEU A 38 -5.88 -5.98 -41.91
C LEU A 38 -5.76 -4.50 -42.36
N THR A 39 -6.85 -3.77 -42.23
CA THR A 39 -6.92 -2.31 -42.39
C THR A 39 -7.19 -1.66 -41.05
N GLY A 40 -6.64 -0.47 -40.81
CA GLY A 40 -6.81 0.23 -39.53
C GLY A 40 -5.96 1.49 -39.46
N LYS A 41 -5.91 2.08 -38.26
CA LYS A 41 -5.08 3.23 -37.98
C LYS A 41 -3.63 2.79 -37.78
N LEU A 42 -2.68 3.40 -38.48
CA LEU A 42 -1.27 3.12 -38.26
C LEU A 42 -0.83 3.65 -36.89
N CYS A 43 0.02 2.90 -36.20
CA CYS A 43 0.54 3.30 -34.89
C CYS A 43 1.24 4.66 -34.93
N ARG A 44 2.04 4.91 -35.98
CA ARG A 44 2.73 6.19 -36.16
C ARG A 44 1.77 7.38 -36.32
N ASP A 45 0.60 7.17 -36.95
CA ASP A 45 -0.37 8.25 -37.18
C ASP A 45 -1.18 8.51 -35.89
N LEU A 46 -1.41 7.47 -35.08
CA LEU A 46 -2.02 7.60 -33.75
C LEU A 46 -1.16 8.44 -32.82
N PHE A 47 0.14 8.16 -32.77
CA PHE A 47 1.06 8.78 -31.82
C PHE A 47 1.91 9.93 -32.39
N LYS A 48 1.72 10.27 -33.67
CA LYS A 48 2.50 11.28 -34.40
C LYS A 48 4.01 11.00 -34.34
N LEU A 49 4.39 9.74 -34.55
CA LEU A 49 5.77 9.28 -34.54
C LEU A 49 6.37 9.26 -35.95
N PRO A 50 7.70 9.41 -36.11
CA PRO A 50 8.35 9.30 -37.40
C PRO A 50 8.28 7.86 -37.95
N LYS A 51 8.43 7.72 -39.27
CA LYS A 51 8.65 6.41 -39.89
C LYS A 51 9.97 5.79 -39.37
N PRO A 52 10.08 4.46 -39.33
CA PRO A 52 11.30 3.82 -38.88
C PRO A 52 12.44 4.14 -39.85
N THR A 53 13.64 4.36 -39.30
CA THR A 53 14.86 4.64 -40.08
C THR A 53 15.56 3.37 -40.57
N GLY A 54 15.18 2.20 -40.03
CA GLY A 54 15.70 0.87 -40.40
C GLY A 54 14.73 0.06 -41.28
N PRO A 55 15.10 -1.19 -41.64
CA PRO A 55 14.24 -2.07 -42.41
C PRO A 55 12.90 -2.32 -41.70
N PRO A 56 11.79 -2.52 -42.44
CA PRO A 56 10.48 -2.78 -41.84
C PRO A 56 10.53 -4.01 -40.94
N ARG A 57 10.16 -3.86 -39.67
CA ARG A 57 10.03 -4.97 -38.73
C ARG A 57 8.79 -5.80 -39.10
N SER A 58 9.02 -7.03 -39.54
CA SER A 58 7.99 -8.00 -39.92
C SER A 58 7.78 -9.13 -38.90
N THR A 59 8.59 -9.16 -37.86
CA THR A 59 8.55 -10.15 -36.77
C THR A 59 8.05 -9.53 -35.46
N MET A 60 7.47 -10.37 -34.61
CA MET A 60 7.12 -10.00 -33.24
C MET A 60 8.41 -9.68 -32.46
N PRO A 61 8.44 -8.60 -31.66
CA PRO A 61 9.54 -8.38 -30.72
C PRO A 61 9.67 -9.56 -29.75
N ASP A 62 10.88 -10.03 -29.52
CA ASP A 62 11.17 -11.06 -28.51
C ASP A 62 11.00 -10.49 -27.10
N PRO A 63 10.45 -11.23 -26.11
CA PRO A 63 10.49 -10.86 -24.69
C PRO A 63 11.82 -10.27 -24.20
N ALA A 64 12.96 -10.78 -24.68
CA ALA A 64 14.30 -10.28 -24.35
C ALA A 64 14.57 -8.86 -24.90
N GLU A 65 13.97 -8.48 -26.03
CA GLU A 65 14.07 -7.11 -26.57
C GLU A 65 13.39 -6.10 -25.64
N PHE A 66 12.25 -6.48 -25.02
CA PHE A 66 11.58 -5.62 -24.03
C PHE A 66 12.44 -5.41 -22.78
N ALA A 67 13.04 -6.49 -22.27
CA ALA A 67 13.94 -6.42 -21.11
C ALA A 67 15.22 -5.63 -21.41
N GLY A 68 15.73 -5.72 -22.64
CA GLY A 68 16.93 -5.03 -23.12
C GLY A 68 16.81 -3.51 -23.24
N LEU A 69 15.59 -2.94 -23.16
CA LEU A 69 15.39 -1.48 -23.16
C LEU A 69 15.91 -0.79 -21.90
N GLY A 70 16.19 -1.54 -20.84
CA GLY A 70 16.55 -0.98 -19.54
C GLY A 70 15.37 -0.27 -18.88
N GLU A 71 15.69 0.66 -17.98
CA GLU A 71 14.70 1.46 -17.26
C GLU A 71 14.53 2.82 -17.96
N LEU A 72 13.29 3.14 -18.32
CA LEU A 72 12.96 4.32 -19.11
C LEU A 72 12.14 5.34 -18.31
N ALA A 73 12.39 6.63 -18.52
CA ALA A 73 11.48 7.67 -18.04
C ALA A 73 10.14 7.58 -18.80
N LEU A 74 9.02 7.70 -18.09
CA LEU A 74 7.68 7.77 -18.67
C LEU A 74 7.01 9.07 -18.24
N ASP A 75 7.23 10.11 -19.03
CA ASP A 75 6.67 11.43 -18.81
C ASP A 75 5.26 11.55 -19.39
N TYR A 76 4.32 12.05 -18.60
CA TYR A 76 2.95 12.30 -19.04
C TYR A 76 2.28 13.42 -18.27
N VAL A 77 1.26 14.03 -18.90
CA VAL A 77 0.41 15.05 -18.28
C VAL A 77 -0.82 14.34 -17.73
N ASN A 78 -1.07 14.41 -16.42
CA ASN A 78 -2.35 14.02 -15.86
C ASN A 78 -3.33 15.20 -16.01
N PRO A 79 -4.34 15.11 -16.88
CA PRO A 79 -5.24 16.24 -17.11
C PRO A 79 -6.09 16.58 -15.88
N ALA A 80 -6.29 15.66 -14.93
CA ALA A 80 -7.04 15.92 -13.71
C ALA A 80 -6.18 16.44 -12.54
N GLU A 81 -4.85 16.49 -12.71
CA GLU A 81 -3.92 16.95 -11.66
C GLU A 81 -4.27 18.31 -11.05
N PRO A 82 -4.68 19.34 -11.84
CA PRO A 82 -4.96 20.66 -11.27
C PRO A 82 -6.12 20.70 -10.27
N VAL A 83 -6.97 19.67 -10.25
CA VAL A 83 -8.10 19.55 -9.32
C VAL A 83 -7.92 18.46 -8.27
N ARG A 84 -6.71 17.89 -8.11
CA ARG A 84 -6.43 16.85 -7.11
C ARG A 84 -6.79 17.25 -5.69
N ASN A 85 -6.67 18.54 -5.38
CA ASN A 85 -6.94 19.11 -4.06
C ASN A 85 -8.15 20.06 -4.07
N ALA A 86 -9.01 19.98 -5.10
CA ALA A 86 -10.22 20.81 -5.17
C ALA A 86 -11.16 20.46 -4.01
N VAL A 87 -11.72 21.46 -3.34
CA VAL A 87 -12.73 21.31 -2.28
C VAL A 87 -14.09 21.73 -2.79
N LEU A 88 -15.17 21.29 -2.16
CA LEU A 88 -16.50 21.77 -2.51
C LEU A 88 -16.58 23.30 -2.30
N PRO A 89 -17.08 24.07 -3.29
CA PRO A 89 -17.17 25.53 -3.19
C PRO A 89 -18.28 25.97 -2.23
N SER A 90 -19.22 25.07 -1.92
CA SER A 90 -20.19 25.22 -0.86
C SER A 90 -20.52 23.86 -0.28
N ASP A 91 -20.77 23.86 1.02
CA ASP A 91 -21.34 22.74 1.76
C ASP A 91 -22.82 22.48 1.41
N ASP A 92 -23.48 23.37 0.66
CA ASP A 92 -24.84 23.22 0.14
C ASP A 92 -24.79 22.69 -1.31
N PRO A 93 -25.17 21.42 -1.56
CA PRO A 93 -25.13 20.82 -2.90
C PRO A 93 -25.99 21.56 -3.92
N ALA A 94 -27.07 22.23 -3.49
CA ALA A 94 -27.92 23.00 -4.40
C ALA A 94 -27.19 24.22 -4.97
N LYS A 95 -26.30 24.85 -4.19
CA LYS A 95 -25.46 25.97 -4.66
C LYS A 95 -24.41 25.49 -5.65
N VAL A 96 -23.73 24.38 -5.35
CA VAL A 96 -22.76 23.75 -6.27
C VAL A 96 -23.45 23.38 -7.59
N ARG A 97 -24.69 22.89 -7.53
CA ARG A 97 -25.49 22.56 -8.72
C ARG A 97 -25.93 23.78 -9.51
N ALA A 98 -26.35 24.85 -8.83
CA ALA A 98 -26.73 26.10 -9.47
C ALA A 98 -25.56 26.75 -10.22
N GLU A 99 -24.35 26.67 -9.67
CA GLU A 99 -23.16 27.27 -10.26
C GLU A 99 -22.60 26.45 -11.43
N PHE A 100 -22.45 25.13 -11.27
CA PHE A 100 -21.72 24.30 -12.24
C PHE A 100 -22.60 23.47 -13.17
N GLY A 101 -23.88 23.27 -12.82
CA GLY A 101 -24.83 22.40 -13.53
C GLY A 101 -24.42 20.93 -13.51
N THR A 102 -25.01 20.10 -14.38
CA THR A 102 -24.67 18.67 -14.54
C THR A 102 -24.02 18.34 -15.88
N ARG A 103 -23.97 19.30 -16.81
CA ARG A 103 -23.43 19.10 -18.15
C ARG A 103 -21.90 19.22 -18.13
N TYR A 104 -21.23 18.10 -17.91
CA TYR A 104 -19.76 18.02 -17.92
C TYR A 104 -19.18 17.79 -19.33
N ARG A 105 -19.94 17.17 -20.25
CA ARG A 105 -19.47 16.92 -21.63
C ARG A 105 -19.20 18.23 -22.39
N GLY A 106 -18.01 18.33 -22.96
CA GLY A 106 -17.53 19.53 -23.67
C GLY A 106 -16.75 20.52 -22.78
N LYS A 107 -16.67 20.26 -21.47
CA LYS A 107 -15.75 20.97 -20.57
C LYS A 107 -14.40 20.24 -20.51
N SER A 108 -13.32 20.97 -20.26
CA SER A 108 -11.97 20.40 -20.15
C SER A 108 -11.78 19.69 -18.81
N VAL A 109 -11.31 18.44 -18.86
CA VAL A 109 -10.82 17.71 -17.68
C VAL A 109 -9.75 18.56 -16.99
N GLY A 110 -9.75 18.57 -15.65
CA GLY A 110 -8.84 19.39 -14.85
C GLY A 110 -9.34 20.79 -14.51
N THR A 111 -10.56 21.14 -14.92
CA THR A 111 -11.21 22.39 -14.52
C THR A 111 -12.26 22.12 -13.46
N GLU A 112 -12.44 23.05 -12.52
CA GLU A 112 -13.57 23.04 -11.56
C GLU A 112 -14.91 22.88 -12.28
N GLY A 113 -15.06 23.57 -13.41
CA GLY A 113 -16.25 23.47 -14.26
C GLY A 113 -16.57 22.05 -14.72
N HIS A 114 -15.57 21.25 -15.06
CA HIS A 114 -15.75 19.83 -15.40
C HIS A 114 -15.93 18.97 -14.15
N LEU A 115 -15.10 19.16 -13.13
CA LEU A 115 -15.14 18.40 -11.88
C LEU A 115 -16.51 18.48 -11.21
N PHE A 116 -16.98 19.69 -10.88
CA PHE A 116 -18.23 19.87 -10.14
C PHE A 116 -19.45 19.54 -10.99
N ALA A 117 -19.41 19.78 -12.31
CA ALA A 117 -20.49 19.33 -13.19
C ALA A 117 -20.57 17.80 -13.27
N ARG A 118 -19.43 17.10 -13.23
CA ARG A 118 -19.37 15.64 -13.19
C ARG A 118 -19.82 15.10 -11.85
N TRP A 119 -19.46 15.77 -10.75
CA TRP A 119 -19.93 15.47 -9.39
C TRP A 119 -21.46 15.59 -9.28
N ASN A 120 -22.04 16.70 -9.76
CA ASN A 120 -23.49 16.88 -9.75
C ASN A 120 -24.22 15.81 -10.59
N ALA A 121 -23.64 15.41 -11.73
CA ALA A 121 -24.19 14.33 -12.55
C ALA A 121 -24.06 12.95 -11.88
N TYR A 122 -23.04 12.76 -11.03
CA TYR A 122 -22.89 11.58 -10.19
C TYR A 122 -23.98 11.55 -9.11
N LEU A 123 -24.22 12.66 -8.39
CA LEU A 123 -25.29 12.73 -7.40
C LEU A 123 -26.69 12.37 -7.96
N ASP A 124 -26.97 12.72 -9.22
CA ASP A 124 -28.22 12.33 -9.90
C ASP A 124 -28.39 10.81 -10.06
N GLN A 125 -27.28 10.06 -10.10
CA GLN A 125 -27.25 8.60 -10.25
C GLN A 125 -27.20 7.87 -8.89
N HIS A 126 -26.91 8.61 -7.82
CA HIS A 126 -26.68 8.09 -6.47
C HIS A 126 -27.65 8.72 -5.44
N PRO A 127 -28.97 8.47 -5.56
CA PRO A 127 -30.00 9.05 -4.68
C PRO A 127 -29.92 8.56 -3.22
N GLU A 128 -29.05 7.59 -2.91
CA GLU A 128 -28.71 7.18 -1.56
C GLU A 128 -27.90 8.24 -0.79
N LEU A 129 -27.17 9.12 -1.48
CA LEU A 129 -26.46 10.26 -0.88
C LEU A 129 -27.44 11.42 -0.68
N LYS A 130 -28.22 11.36 0.40
CA LYS A 130 -29.37 12.26 0.64
C LYS A 130 -29.03 13.47 1.49
N THR A 131 -28.18 13.27 2.50
CA THR A 131 -27.87 14.33 3.46
C THR A 131 -26.66 15.13 3.02
N LYS A 132 -26.61 16.38 3.47
CA LYS A 132 -25.44 17.25 3.33
C LYS A 132 -24.15 16.57 3.80
N ALA A 133 -24.21 15.89 4.95
CA ALA A 133 -23.07 15.18 5.51
C ALA A 133 -22.61 14.02 4.61
N GLN A 134 -23.53 13.20 4.11
CA GLN A 134 -23.22 12.09 3.19
C GLN A 134 -22.61 12.58 1.88
N ILE A 135 -23.17 13.64 1.30
CA ILE A 135 -22.69 14.22 0.04
C ILE A 135 -21.28 14.79 0.24
N ASN A 136 -21.09 15.61 1.28
CA ASN A 136 -19.79 16.24 1.53
C ASN A 136 -18.72 15.19 1.88
N GLY A 137 -19.06 14.18 2.70
CA GLY A 137 -18.14 13.10 3.06
C GLY A 137 -17.76 12.19 1.88
N ALA A 138 -18.63 12.03 0.88
CA ALA A 138 -18.33 11.22 -0.30
C ALA A 138 -17.48 11.95 -1.37
N PHE A 139 -17.36 13.28 -1.29
CA PHE A 139 -16.73 14.06 -2.35
C PHE A 139 -15.22 13.79 -2.49
N ASP A 140 -14.49 13.66 -1.37
CA ASP A 140 -13.03 13.47 -1.43
C ASP A 140 -12.65 12.14 -2.06
N GLY A 141 -13.24 11.03 -1.62
CA GLY A 141 -13.03 9.71 -2.23
C GLY A 141 -13.46 9.66 -3.70
N TRP A 142 -14.56 10.37 -4.04
CA TRP A 142 -15.00 10.50 -5.42
C TRP A 142 -14.03 11.31 -6.28
N ARG A 143 -13.53 12.45 -5.79
CA ARG A 143 -12.56 13.30 -6.47
C ARG A 143 -11.24 12.56 -6.67
N SER A 144 -10.74 11.87 -5.65
CA SER A 144 -9.53 11.05 -5.77
C SER A 144 -9.71 9.95 -6.81
N SER A 145 -10.87 9.28 -6.86
CA SER A 145 -11.20 8.33 -7.94
C SER A 145 -11.21 8.98 -9.32
N TYR A 146 -11.80 10.17 -9.45
CA TYR A 146 -11.80 10.95 -10.68
C TYR A 146 -10.38 11.27 -11.17
N VAL A 147 -9.51 11.72 -10.27
CA VAL A 147 -8.11 12.03 -10.59
C VAL A 147 -7.37 10.76 -10.99
N THR A 148 -7.50 9.67 -10.23
CA THR A 148 -6.85 8.38 -10.52
C THR A 148 -7.28 7.80 -11.86
N VAL A 149 -8.56 7.85 -12.23
CA VAL A 149 -9.03 7.37 -13.53
C VAL A 149 -8.38 8.16 -14.67
N HIS A 150 -8.25 9.47 -14.53
CA HIS A 150 -7.64 10.33 -15.54
C HIS A 150 -6.12 10.17 -15.62
N ASP A 151 -5.45 10.01 -14.48
CA ASP A 151 -4.03 9.63 -14.37
C ASP A 151 -3.78 8.31 -15.11
N ASN A 152 -4.48 7.24 -14.73
CA ASN A 152 -4.30 5.91 -15.31
C ASN A 152 -4.52 5.90 -16.83
N ASN A 153 -5.51 6.64 -17.33
CA ASN A 153 -5.74 6.79 -18.77
C ASN A 153 -4.58 7.52 -19.48
N ALA A 154 -4.07 8.61 -18.90
CA ALA A 154 -2.96 9.37 -19.46
C ALA A 154 -1.65 8.56 -19.44
N ARG A 155 -1.37 7.89 -18.31
CA ARG A 155 -0.23 7.00 -18.11
C ARG A 155 -0.25 5.83 -19.09
N GLY A 156 -1.40 5.16 -19.23
CA GLY A 156 -1.58 4.07 -20.19
C GLY A 156 -1.36 4.52 -21.64
N HIS A 157 -1.87 5.69 -22.02
CA HIS A 157 -1.65 6.26 -23.34
C HIS A 157 -0.16 6.59 -23.61
N ALA A 158 0.51 7.19 -22.63
CA ALA A 158 1.95 7.49 -22.72
C ALA A 158 2.79 6.22 -22.81
N PHE A 159 2.44 5.18 -22.02
CA PHE A 159 3.17 3.91 -22.04
C PHE A 159 2.99 3.17 -23.37
N HIS A 160 1.78 3.15 -23.93
CA HIS A 160 1.53 2.62 -25.27
C HIS A 160 2.39 3.36 -26.31
N LYS A 161 2.43 4.70 -26.28
CA LYS A 161 3.31 5.48 -27.16
C LYS A 161 4.78 5.05 -27.00
N LEU A 162 5.27 4.95 -25.77
CA LEU A 162 6.66 4.58 -25.46
C LEU A 162 7.03 3.21 -26.05
N VAL A 163 6.16 2.20 -25.87
CA VAL A 163 6.38 0.85 -26.41
C VAL A 163 6.47 0.88 -27.94
N VAL A 164 5.55 1.59 -28.61
CA VAL A 164 5.56 1.73 -30.08
C VAL A 164 6.85 2.40 -30.55
N GLU A 165 7.27 3.46 -29.88
CA GLU A 165 8.45 4.24 -30.23
C GLU A 165 9.74 3.44 -30.04
N LYS A 166 9.96 2.89 -28.84
CA LYS A 166 11.22 2.23 -28.47
C LYS A 166 11.44 0.91 -29.18
N LEU A 167 10.37 0.22 -29.61
CA LEU A 167 10.47 -1.02 -30.39
C LEU A 167 10.43 -0.79 -31.91
N GLY A 168 10.25 0.46 -32.35
CA GLY A 168 10.22 0.82 -33.78
C GLY A 168 8.98 0.32 -34.51
N LEU A 169 7.82 0.26 -33.85
CA LEU A 169 6.56 -0.25 -34.39
C LEU A 169 5.80 0.81 -35.21
N THR A 170 6.53 1.62 -36.00
CA THR A 170 6.03 2.79 -36.72
C THR A 170 5.90 2.57 -38.24
N GLY A 171 6.25 1.37 -38.71
CA GLY A 171 6.16 0.95 -40.11
C GLY A 171 4.72 0.84 -40.64
N ASP A 172 4.60 0.64 -41.96
CA ASP A 172 3.30 0.55 -42.66
C ASP A 172 2.48 -0.70 -42.32
N ASP A 173 3.08 -1.65 -41.60
CA ASP A 173 2.45 -2.92 -41.23
C ASP A 173 1.86 -2.94 -39.82
N TRP A 174 2.08 -1.89 -39.04
CA TRP A 174 1.71 -1.81 -37.63
C TRP A 174 0.45 -0.97 -37.43
N LEU A 175 -0.63 -1.62 -37.01
CA LEU A 175 -1.91 -1.00 -36.71
C LEU A 175 -2.07 -0.87 -35.19
N CYS A 176 -2.65 0.25 -34.75
CA CYS A 176 -2.96 0.48 -33.35
C CYS A 176 -4.46 0.65 -33.10
N GLU A 177 -4.91 0.29 -31.90
CA GLU A 177 -6.30 0.36 -31.42
C GLU A 177 -7.33 -0.35 -32.34
N LYS A 178 -6.93 -1.49 -32.93
CA LYS A 178 -7.77 -2.24 -33.88
C LYS A 178 -8.77 -3.15 -33.15
N THR A 179 -10.07 -2.97 -33.39
CA THR A 179 -11.07 -3.93 -32.90
C THR A 179 -11.08 -5.22 -33.73
N MET A 180 -10.97 -6.35 -33.04
CA MET A 180 -10.94 -7.71 -33.59
C MET A 180 -12.08 -8.55 -33.02
N GLY A 181 -12.55 -9.54 -33.79
CA GLY A 181 -13.64 -10.44 -33.40
C GLY A 181 -15.03 -10.00 -33.88
N PRO A 182 -16.07 -10.79 -33.56
CA PRO A 182 -17.41 -10.57 -34.07
C PRO A 182 -18.08 -9.33 -33.45
N LYS A 183 -18.99 -8.70 -34.22
CA LYS A 183 -19.73 -7.51 -33.80
C LYS A 183 -20.44 -7.76 -32.45
N GLY A 184 -20.22 -6.88 -31.48
CA GLY A 184 -20.78 -6.99 -30.12
C GLY A 184 -19.96 -7.83 -29.13
N LYS A 185 -18.97 -8.60 -29.59
CA LYS A 185 -18.01 -9.35 -28.74
C LYS A 185 -16.55 -9.02 -29.05
N GLY A 186 -16.31 -7.98 -29.85
CA GLY A 186 -14.97 -7.63 -30.30
C GLY A 186 -14.09 -7.08 -29.17
N VAL A 187 -12.80 -7.32 -29.25
CA VAL A 187 -11.78 -6.76 -28.35
C VAL A 187 -10.95 -5.72 -29.10
N ARG A 188 -10.65 -4.58 -28.47
CA ARG A 188 -9.69 -3.62 -29.00
C ARG A 188 -8.29 -4.16 -28.71
N VAL A 189 -7.54 -4.40 -29.78
CA VAL A 189 -6.13 -4.77 -29.73
C VAL A 189 -5.28 -3.52 -29.80
N ASP A 190 -4.38 -3.33 -28.83
CA ASP A 190 -3.56 -2.12 -28.73
C ASP A 190 -2.62 -1.99 -29.92
N ILE A 191 -1.85 -3.04 -30.23
CA ILE A 191 -0.92 -3.06 -31.36
C ILE A 191 -1.06 -4.41 -32.09
N ILE A 192 -1.19 -4.39 -33.42
CA ILE A 192 -1.29 -5.60 -34.24
C ILE A 192 -0.56 -5.43 -35.57
N HIS A 193 0.16 -6.46 -35.98
CA HIS A 193 0.75 -6.48 -37.32
C HIS A 193 -0.23 -7.04 -38.35
N ARG A 194 -0.42 -6.30 -39.45
CA ARG A 194 -1.55 -6.50 -40.36
C ARG A 194 -1.51 -7.78 -41.19
N HIS A 195 -0.32 -8.36 -41.37
CA HIS A 195 -0.12 -9.57 -42.19
C HIS A 195 -0.07 -10.84 -41.35
N THR A 196 0.81 -10.86 -40.35
CA THR A 196 1.06 -12.00 -39.45
C THR A 196 0.06 -12.10 -38.31
N ARG A 197 -0.68 -11.03 -38.00
CA ARG A 197 -1.72 -10.97 -36.95
C ARG A 197 -1.24 -11.35 -35.55
N PHE A 198 0.02 -11.08 -35.24
CA PHE A 198 0.48 -11.09 -33.84
C PHE A 198 0.01 -9.79 -33.16
N ALA A 199 -0.43 -9.91 -31.92
CA ALA A 199 -1.01 -8.83 -31.15
C ALA A 199 -0.19 -8.55 -29.89
N ILE A 200 0.01 -7.27 -29.58
CA ILE A 200 0.58 -6.81 -28.32
C ILE A 200 -0.49 -6.03 -27.58
N GLU A 201 -0.77 -6.45 -26.34
CA GLU A 201 -1.60 -5.73 -25.38
C GLU A 201 -0.69 -4.99 -24.40
N VAL A 202 -0.91 -3.70 -24.19
CA VAL A 202 0.00 -2.87 -23.40
C VAL A 202 -0.65 -2.44 -22.09
N LYS A 203 -0.02 -2.73 -20.95
CA LYS A 203 -0.50 -2.37 -19.61
C LYS A 203 0.55 -1.55 -18.87
N ALA A 204 0.25 -0.29 -18.54
CA ALA A 204 1.18 0.53 -17.76
C ALA A 204 1.35 0.02 -16.32
N GLY A 205 0.29 -0.58 -15.75
CA GLY A 205 0.31 -1.20 -14.43
C GLY A 205 0.65 -2.70 -14.46
N SER A 206 0.53 -3.36 -13.31
CA SER A 206 0.85 -4.78 -13.07
C SER A 206 -0.25 -5.78 -13.49
N GLY A 207 -1.44 -5.31 -13.86
CA GLY A 207 -2.64 -6.15 -13.95
C GLY A 207 -3.07 -6.63 -15.33
N TYR A 208 -4.29 -7.19 -15.37
CA TYR A 208 -5.00 -7.56 -16.59
C TYR A 208 -6.52 -7.44 -16.45
N THR A 209 -7.23 -7.48 -17.58
CA THR A 209 -8.70 -7.55 -17.61
C THR A 209 -9.12 -8.97 -17.99
N ARG A 210 -9.79 -9.70 -17.10
CA ARG A 210 -10.22 -11.10 -17.33
C ARG A 210 -11.02 -11.27 -18.61
N GLU A 211 -12.03 -10.43 -18.84
CA GLU A 211 -12.84 -10.51 -20.06
C GLU A 211 -12.02 -10.26 -21.32
N GLN A 212 -11.08 -9.31 -21.27
CA GLN A 212 -10.19 -9.02 -22.38
C GLN A 212 -9.26 -10.19 -22.67
N LEU A 213 -8.65 -10.77 -21.63
CA LEU A 213 -7.77 -11.94 -21.75
C LEU A 213 -8.52 -13.15 -22.33
N LEU A 214 -9.75 -13.41 -21.89
CA LEU A 214 -10.58 -14.48 -22.47
C LEU A 214 -10.91 -14.22 -23.94
N ARG A 215 -11.12 -12.95 -24.34
CA ARG A 215 -11.32 -12.59 -25.75
C ARG A 215 -10.05 -12.78 -26.57
N TYR A 216 -8.88 -12.41 -26.05
CA TYR A 216 -7.59 -12.69 -26.69
C TYR A 216 -7.36 -14.20 -26.87
N GLN A 217 -7.60 -14.98 -25.80
CA GLN A 217 -7.48 -16.44 -25.84
C GLN A 217 -8.40 -17.04 -26.90
N ALA A 218 -9.65 -16.59 -27.00
CA ALA A 218 -10.59 -17.04 -28.02
C ALA A 218 -10.09 -16.72 -29.45
N LEU A 219 -9.56 -15.52 -29.68
CA LEU A 219 -9.02 -15.12 -30.98
C LEU A 219 -7.73 -15.86 -31.37
N VAL A 220 -6.92 -16.28 -30.41
CA VAL A 220 -5.75 -17.12 -30.67
C VAL A 220 -6.19 -18.55 -30.98
N ASN A 221 -7.14 -19.09 -30.21
CA ASN A 221 -7.66 -20.46 -30.40
C ASN A 221 -8.38 -20.64 -31.75
N ASP A 222 -9.12 -19.63 -32.22
CA ASP A 222 -9.79 -19.66 -33.52
C ASP A 222 -8.89 -19.25 -34.70
N LYS A 223 -7.61 -18.97 -34.43
CA LYS A 223 -6.59 -18.54 -35.41
C LYS A 223 -6.85 -17.19 -36.06
N THR A 224 -7.74 -16.36 -35.49
CA THR A 224 -7.89 -14.96 -35.92
C THR A 224 -6.65 -14.14 -35.59
N LEU A 225 -6.04 -14.41 -34.43
CA LEU A 225 -4.70 -13.96 -34.04
C LEU A 225 -3.74 -15.15 -34.09
N SER A 226 -2.51 -14.90 -34.51
CA SER A 226 -1.47 -15.94 -34.48
C SER A 226 -0.85 -16.10 -33.10
N ARG A 227 -0.72 -15.00 -32.36
CA ARG A 227 -0.12 -14.91 -31.03
C ARG A 227 -0.58 -13.64 -30.32
N ALA A 228 -0.62 -13.65 -29.00
CA ALA A 228 -0.90 -12.47 -28.18
C ALA A 228 0.14 -12.37 -27.05
N THR A 229 0.76 -11.19 -26.92
CA THR A 229 1.73 -10.90 -25.86
C THR A 229 1.27 -9.70 -25.06
N TYR A 230 1.28 -9.84 -23.74
CA TYR A 230 1.06 -8.74 -22.81
C TYR A 230 2.41 -8.08 -22.48
N VAL A 231 2.43 -6.76 -22.50
CA VAL A 231 3.62 -5.96 -22.17
C VAL A 231 3.27 -5.03 -21.02
N HIS A 232 3.92 -5.25 -19.88
CA HIS A 232 3.67 -4.50 -18.65
C HIS A 232 4.75 -3.44 -18.39
N GLY A 233 4.33 -2.28 -17.88
CA GLY A 233 5.23 -1.22 -17.39
C GLY A 233 5.76 -1.51 -15.99
N GLN A 234 4.93 -2.17 -15.18
CA GLN A 234 5.26 -2.66 -13.85
C GLN A 234 5.48 -4.18 -13.87
N GLU A 235 6.05 -4.69 -12.79
CA GLU A 235 6.12 -6.13 -12.60
C GLU A 235 4.68 -6.68 -12.49
N PRO A 236 4.27 -7.66 -13.31
CA PRO A 236 2.93 -8.20 -13.18
C PRO A 236 2.75 -8.87 -11.82
N ASP A 237 1.59 -8.65 -11.20
CA ASP A 237 1.27 -9.30 -9.92
C ASP A 237 1.11 -10.83 -10.10
N LYS A 238 1.10 -11.56 -8.98
CA LYS A 238 1.00 -13.03 -8.97
C LYS A 238 -0.24 -13.53 -9.72
N ALA A 239 -1.40 -12.96 -9.42
CA ALA A 239 -2.67 -13.32 -10.06
C ALA A 239 -2.65 -13.09 -11.58
N THR A 240 -1.97 -12.03 -12.04
CA THR A 240 -1.79 -11.71 -13.46
C THR A 240 -0.86 -12.70 -14.12
N LYS A 241 0.29 -13.02 -13.51
CA LYS A 241 1.22 -14.03 -14.01
C LYS A 241 0.54 -15.38 -14.21
N GLU A 242 -0.23 -15.82 -13.21
CA GLU A 242 -0.99 -17.07 -13.27
C GLU A 242 -2.08 -17.04 -14.35
N ALA A 243 -2.84 -15.95 -14.45
CA ALA A 243 -3.89 -15.82 -15.44
C ALA A 243 -3.35 -15.84 -16.87
N LEU A 244 -2.27 -15.10 -17.15
CA LEU A 244 -1.62 -15.08 -18.47
C LEU A 244 -1.07 -16.46 -18.83
N LYS A 245 -0.41 -17.13 -17.89
CA LYS A 245 0.08 -18.51 -18.05
C LYS A 245 -1.06 -19.48 -18.36
N ASN A 246 -2.16 -19.43 -17.60
CA ASN A 246 -3.34 -20.28 -17.82
C ASN A 246 -4.04 -19.99 -19.14
N ALA A 247 -3.98 -18.75 -19.62
CA ALA A 247 -4.51 -18.37 -20.93
C ALA A 247 -3.60 -18.75 -22.11
N GLY A 248 -2.36 -19.17 -21.84
CA GLY A 248 -1.34 -19.41 -22.87
C GLY A 248 -0.87 -18.11 -23.56
N ALA A 249 -1.01 -16.96 -22.90
CA ALA A 249 -0.55 -15.68 -23.39
C ALA A 249 0.89 -15.42 -22.93
N ASP A 250 1.71 -14.86 -23.81
CA ASP A 250 3.07 -14.45 -23.41
C ASP A 250 3.02 -13.16 -22.59
N SER A 251 4.02 -12.98 -21.74
CA SER A 251 4.20 -11.75 -20.96
C SER A 251 5.63 -11.23 -21.13
N ALA A 252 5.77 -9.92 -21.26
CA ALA A 252 7.03 -9.21 -21.25
C ALA A 252 6.92 -7.94 -20.38
N ARG A 253 8.06 -7.36 -20.00
CA ARG A 253 8.10 -6.15 -19.17
C ARG A 253 9.02 -5.11 -19.80
N VAL A 254 8.55 -3.86 -19.81
CA VAL A 254 9.36 -2.67 -20.09
C VAL A 254 9.41 -1.86 -18.81
N LYS A 255 10.59 -1.72 -18.21
CA LYS A 255 10.73 -0.99 -16.94
C LYS A 255 10.56 0.50 -17.20
N VAL A 256 9.63 1.13 -16.48
CA VAL A 256 9.38 2.56 -16.60
C VAL A 256 9.33 3.25 -15.24
N LYS A 257 9.80 4.51 -15.19
CA LYS A 257 9.58 5.46 -14.08
C LYS A 257 8.50 6.46 -14.49
N PRO A 258 7.24 6.29 -14.07
CA PRO A 258 6.18 7.22 -14.38
C PRO A 258 6.43 8.57 -13.70
N ARG A 259 6.31 9.67 -14.45
CA ARG A 259 6.38 11.03 -13.91
C ARG A 259 5.27 11.89 -14.49
N ILE A 260 4.47 12.47 -13.59
CA ILE A 260 3.45 13.44 -13.93
C ILE A 260 4.15 14.80 -14.13
N THR A 261 4.26 15.27 -15.37
CA THR A 261 5.04 16.47 -15.70
C THR A 261 4.33 17.79 -15.37
N ASN A 262 3.00 17.73 -15.18
CA ASN A 262 2.19 18.85 -14.71
C ASN A 262 1.76 18.68 -13.26
N ALA A 263 2.39 17.75 -12.52
CA ALA A 263 2.28 17.75 -11.06
C ALA A 263 2.70 19.13 -10.60
N GLN A 264 1.77 19.83 -9.94
CA GLN A 264 2.16 20.96 -9.12
C GLN A 264 3.24 20.38 -8.18
N PRO A 265 4.44 20.97 -8.13
CA PRO A 265 5.41 20.55 -7.14
C PRO A 265 4.68 20.48 -5.81
N ASN A 266 4.88 19.39 -5.08
CA ASN A 266 4.75 19.46 -3.64
C ASN A 266 5.82 20.45 -3.23
N LEU A 267 5.51 21.76 -3.31
CA LEU A 267 6.47 22.79 -3.00
C LEU A 267 6.98 22.41 -1.60
N PRO A 268 8.28 22.13 -1.41
CA PRO A 268 8.87 22.37 -0.10
C PRO A 268 8.50 23.82 0.13
N GLY A 269 7.62 24.09 1.09
CA GLY A 269 7.03 25.41 1.25
C GLY A 269 8.16 26.44 1.21
N GLY A 270 8.25 27.20 0.11
CA GLY A 270 9.37 28.09 -0.14
C GLY A 270 9.57 29.01 1.05
N ALA A 271 10.77 29.02 1.64
CA ALA A 271 11.12 29.84 2.81
C ALA A 271 10.14 29.76 4.00
N GLY A 272 9.25 28.76 4.05
CA GLY A 272 8.09 28.72 4.94
C GLY A 272 8.31 27.94 6.23
N CYS A 273 9.18 26.92 6.23
CA CYS A 273 9.65 26.28 7.46
C CYS A 273 10.75 27.15 8.16
N ALA A 274 10.94 28.42 7.75
CA ALA A 274 12.02 29.29 8.25
C ALA A 274 11.63 30.78 8.42
N THR A 275 10.42 31.21 8.07
CA THR A 275 10.02 32.62 8.18
C THR A 275 8.71 32.83 8.95
N GLY A 276 8.70 32.40 10.23
CA GLY A 276 8.13 33.09 11.41
C GLY A 276 6.79 33.85 11.37
N LYS A 277 5.95 33.73 10.33
CA LYS A 277 4.67 34.46 10.21
C LYS A 277 3.61 33.64 9.45
N ALA A 278 3.27 32.47 9.95
CA ALA A 278 1.98 31.83 9.68
C ALA A 278 1.59 30.96 10.88
N GLN A 279 0.32 30.99 11.27
CA GLN A 279 -0.28 30.22 12.37
C GLN A 279 -0.36 28.70 12.08
N THR A 280 0.41 28.16 11.15
CA THR A 280 0.33 26.75 10.70
C THR A 280 1.71 26.29 10.23
N LEU A 281 2.55 25.86 11.18
CA LEU A 281 3.92 25.36 10.93
C LEU A 281 3.92 23.83 10.75
N ALA A 282 3.06 23.12 11.48
CA ALA A 282 2.88 21.66 11.40
C ALA A 282 2.39 21.16 10.01
N ALA A 283 1.75 22.03 9.23
CA ALA A 283 1.04 21.68 7.99
C ALA A 283 1.92 21.46 6.75
N ARG A 284 3.24 21.72 6.79
CA ARG A 284 4.03 21.96 5.56
C ARG A 284 5.29 21.13 5.34
N CYS A 285 5.77 20.37 6.34
CA CYS A 285 7.12 19.80 6.27
C CYS A 285 7.14 18.26 6.54
N ALA A 286 6.19 17.47 5.99
CA ALA A 286 5.83 16.15 6.52
C ALA A 286 6.14 14.85 5.71
N PRO A 287 6.44 13.68 6.36
CA PRO A 287 6.07 12.37 5.83
C PRO A 287 4.56 12.23 6.12
N GLY A 288 3.77 12.75 5.19
CA GLY A 288 2.46 13.35 5.48
C GLY A 288 1.50 12.65 6.45
N PRO A 289 0.88 13.43 7.36
CA PRO A 289 -0.51 13.32 7.79
C PRO A 289 -1.38 14.19 6.89
N ILE A 290 -2.65 13.85 6.84
CA ILE A 290 -3.71 14.80 6.58
C ILE A 290 -3.66 15.83 7.70
N ASP A 291 -3.14 17.04 7.45
CA ASP A 291 -3.69 18.19 8.15
C ASP A 291 -5.12 18.37 7.60
N PRO A 292 -6.17 18.26 8.43
CA PRO A 292 -7.55 18.49 7.98
C PRO A 292 -7.76 19.88 7.36
N ASN A 293 -6.86 20.82 7.67
CA ASN A 293 -6.81 22.18 7.15
C ASN A 293 -5.72 22.39 6.08
N ALA A 294 -4.91 21.39 5.74
CA ALA A 294 -3.90 21.50 4.70
C ALA A 294 -4.59 21.45 3.34
N LYS A 295 -4.87 22.65 2.84
CA LYS A 295 -5.20 22.86 1.43
C LYS A 295 -3.97 22.54 0.58
N GLY A 296 -3.83 21.26 0.20
CA GLY A 296 -2.83 20.72 -0.71
C GLY A 296 -1.65 20.11 0.05
N GLN A 297 -1.42 18.80 -0.02
CA GLN A 297 -0.96 18.11 -1.23
C GLN A 297 -1.16 16.58 -1.08
N ASN A 298 -2.15 15.99 -1.77
CA ASN A 298 -2.32 14.53 -1.73
C ASN A 298 -1.23 13.81 -2.58
N SER A 299 -0.47 12.93 -1.94
CA SER A 299 0.34 11.87 -2.54
C SER A 299 -0.55 10.74 -3.06
N LYS A 300 0.02 9.86 -3.89
CA LYS A 300 -0.75 8.77 -4.47
C LYS A 300 -1.30 7.82 -3.40
N VAL A 301 -0.53 7.50 -2.35
CA VAL A 301 -1.01 6.64 -1.26
C VAL A 301 -2.22 7.23 -0.53
N GLN A 302 -2.27 8.55 -0.37
CA GLN A 302 -3.42 9.24 0.24
C GLN A 302 -4.65 9.24 -0.67
N ASP A 303 -4.47 9.42 -1.99
CA ASP A 303 -5.57 9.20 -2.93
C ASP A 303 -6.04 7.75 -2.94
N MET A 304 -5.14 6.81 -2.69
CA MET A 304 -5.48 5.39 -2.63
C MET A 304 -6.27 5.05 -1.37
N ALA A 305 -5.88 5.59 -0.22
CA ALA A 305 -6.60 5.51 1.05
C ALA A 305 -8.01 6.10 0.95
N LYS A 306 -8.14 7.31 0.36
CA LYS A 306 -9.45 7.97 0.10
C LYS A 306 -10.41 7.14 -0.74
N GLN A 307 -9.88 6.22 -1.54
CA GLN A 307 -10.66 5.33 -2.40
C GLN A 307 -11.08 4.02 -1.70
N THR A 308 -10.72 3.84 -0.43
CA THR A 308 -11.14 2.70 0.38
C THR A 308 -12.43 2.99 1.14
N GLY A 309 -12.75 4.26 1.39
CA GLY A 309 -13.90 4.64 2.22
C GLY A 309 -13.75 4.18 3.68
N ARG A 310 -14.71 4.52 4.53
CA ARG A 310 -14.66 4.19 5.96
C ARG A 310 -15.39 2.91 6.32
N THR A 311 -16.20 2.40 5.39
CA THR A 311 -17.03 1.21 5.60
C THR A 311 -16.93 0.26 4.41
N PRO A 312 -17.24 -1.04 4.60
CA PRO A 312 -17.29 -2.00 3.51
C PRO A 312 -18.22 -1.57 2.35
N GLU A 313 -19.34 -0.92 2.65
CA GLU A 313 -20.27 -0.41 1.64
C GLU A 313 -19.64 0.70 0.79
N GLU A 314 -18.89 1.60 1.42
CA GLU A 314 -18.17 2.66 0.71
C GLU A 314 -17.02 2.12 -0.12
N ALA A 315 -16.25 1.15 0.40
CA ALA A 315 -15.20 0.47 -0.34
C ALA A 315 -15.75 -0.16 -1.62
N ARG A 316 -16.87 -0.87 -1.53
CA ARG A 316 -17.58 -1.44 -2.70
C ARG A 316 -18.05 -0.37 -3.68
N ARG A 317 -18.53 0.78 -3.19
CA ARG A 317 -18.92 1.92 -4.03
C ARG A 317 -17.72 2.47 -4.80
N TYR A 318 -16.61 2.75 -4.13
CA TYR A 318 -15.39 3.26 -4.77
C TYR A 318 -14.74 2.26 -5.72
N GLN A 319 -14.81 0.95 -5.43
CA GLN A 319 -14.38 -0.08 -6.36
C GLN A 319 -15.16 -0.06 -7.69
N ASN A 320 -16.44 0.33 -7.66
CA ASN A 320 -17.30 0.44 -8.84
C ASN A 320 -17.13 1.77 -9.58
N LEU A 321 -16.76 2.83 -8.86
CA LEU A 321 -16.72 4.20 -9.34
C LEU A 321 -15.87 4.43 -10.61
N PRO A 322 -14.70 3.79 -10.81
CA PRO A 322 -13.97 3.88 -12.08
C PRO A 322 -14.84 3.58 -13.31
N ARG A 323 -15.73 2.58 -13.23
CA ARG A 323 -16.62 2.21 -14.34
C ARG A 323 -17.64 3.32 -14.64
N GLU A 324 -18.20 3.95 -13.61
CA GLU A 324 -19.18 5.05 -13.72
C GLU A 324 -18.52 6.35 -14.23
N LEU A 325 -17.28 6.58 -13.79
CA LEU A 325 -16.48 7.71 -14.25
C LEU A 325 -16.04 7.57 -15.72
N GLY A 326 -16.22 6.39 -16.32
CA GLY A 326 -15.90 6.13 -17.72
C GLY A 326 -14.44 5.74 -17.92
N ALA A 327 -13.81 5.14 -16.90
CA ALA A 327 -12.58 4.39 -17.11
C ALA A 327 -12.80 3.44 -18.28
N ARG A 328 -11.81 3.35 -19.18
CA ARG A 328 -11.88 2.40 -20.29
C ARG A 328 -12.17 1.01 -19.68
N GLN A 329 -13.18 0.31 -20.19
CA GLN A 329 -13.55 -1.06 -19.77
C GLN A 329 -12.36 -2.04 -19.77
N ASP A 330 -11.26 -1.63 -20.40
CA ASP A 330 -10.14 -2.46 -20.80
C ASP A 330 -8.96 -2.47 -19.80
N GLY A 331 -8.95 -1.81 -18.63
CA GLY A 331 -7.66 -1.87 -17.91
C GLY A 331 -7.38 -1.27 -16.55
N PHE A 332 -8.33 -1.08 -15.62
CA PHE A 332 -7.90 -0.81 -14.23
C PHE A 332 -8.90 -1.38 -13.23
N ARG A 333 -8.76 -2.68 -12.93
CA ARG A 333 -8.96 -3.14 -11.53
C ARG A 333 -7.57 -3.04 -10.91
N ARG A 334 -7.47 -2.38 -9.75
CA ARG A 334 -6.21 -2.29 -9.01
C ARG A 334 -5.65 -3.71 -8.84
N PRO A 335 -4.52 -4.04 -9.46
CA PRO A 335 -3.84 -5.30 -9.25
C PRO A 335 -2.91 -5.10 -8.06
N GLY A 336 -3.13 -5.85 -6.98
CA GLY A 336 -2.43 -5.70 -5.70
C GLY A 336 -3.19 -4.85 -4.68
N GLY A 337 -4.49 -5.07 -4.51
CA GLY A 337 -5.19 -4.50 -3.34
C GLY A 337 -4.45 -4.93 -2.08
N ILE A 338 -4.19 -4.01 -1.17
CA ILE A 338 -3.57 -4.29 0.13
C ILE A 338 -4.66 -4.36 1.19
N ASP A 339 -4.40 -5.10 2.25
CA ASP A 339 -5.19 -5.02 3.47
C ASP A 339 -4.76 -3.78 4.25
N TRP A 340 -5.55 -2.71 4.17
CA TRP A 340 -5.25 -1.44 4.84
C TRP A 340 -5.24 -1.58 6.37
N SER A 341 -5.90 -2.60 6.93
CA SER A 341 -5.87 -2.84 8.38
C SER A 341 -4.51 -3.35 8.88
N THR A 342 -3.63 -3.79 7.97
CA THR A 342 -2.28 -4.28 8.26
C THR A 342 -1.18 -3.26 7.94
N LEU A 343 -1.57 -2.05 7.53
CA LEU A 343 -0.65 -1.06 7.00
C LEU A 343 0.25 -0.47 8.11
N GLU A 344 1.56 -0.62 7.91
CA GLU A 344 2.59 -0.34 8.89
C GLU A 344 3.77 0.44 8.27
N LEU A 345 4.26 1.49 8.94
CA LEU A 345 5.39 2.29 8.44
C LEU A 345 6.68 1.45 8.36
N SER A 346 7.24 1.30 7.17
CA SER A 346 8.40 0.43 6.91
C SER A 346 9.64 1.20 6.46
N TYR A 347 9.49 2.45 6.01
CA TYR A 347 10.58 3.24 5.48
C TYR A 347 10.38 4.74 5.64
N LEU A 348 11.47 5.45 5.93
CA LEU A 348 11.55 6.91 5.94
C LEU A 348 12.88 7.39 5.32
N GLU A 349 12.82 8.48 4.55
CA GLU A 349 13.95 9.23 3.99
C GLU A 349 13.75 10.71 4.29
N VAL A 350 14.80 11.39 4.72
CA VAL A 350 14.79 12.83 5.02
C VAL A 350 16.05 13.46 4.44
N ASP A 351 15.93 14.07 3.26
CA ASP A 351 17.02 14.79 2.60
C ASP A 351 17.28 16.13 3.32
N PRO A 352 18.45 16.35 3.92
CA PRO A 352 18.78 17.59 4.62
C PRO A 352 19.04 18.77 3.69
N GLY A 353 19.47 18.49 2.45
CA GLY A 353 19.84 19.53 1.49
C GLY A 353 18.60 20.15 0.86
N THR A 354 17.60 19.33 0.54
CA THR A 354 16.35 19.81 -0.08
C THR A 354 15.19 19.95 0.91
N GLY A 355 15.27 19.31 2.07
CA GLY A 355 14.15 19.15 2.99
C GLY A 355 13.14 18.09 2.51
N ASP A 356 13.49 17.31 1.49
CA ASP A 356 12.58 16.32 0.94
C ASP A 356 12.38 15.12 1.86
N VAL A 357 11.14 14.64 1.90
CA VAL A 357 10.76 13.50 2.72
C VAL A 357 10.20 12.42 1.80
N GLY A 358 10.63 11.18 2.00
CA GLY A 358 10.06 10.01 1.35
C GLY A 358 9.69 8.94 2.37
N TYR A 359 8.54 8.29 2.20
CA TYR A 359 8.10 7.25 3.11
C TYR A 359 7.46 6.09 2.35
N SER A 360 7.46 4.91 2.97
CA SER A 360 6.76 3.74 2.47
C SER A 360 6.18 2.96 3.63
N PHE A 361 5.00 2.41 3.37
CA PHE A 361 4.31 1.50 4.25
C PHE A 361 4.36 0.10 3.65
N GLN A 362 4.46 -0.90 4.52
CA GLN A 362 4.23 -2.29 4.20
C GLN A 362 2.81 -2.65 4.66
N ALA A 363 2.14 -3.52 3.92
CA ALA A 363 0.85 -4.10 4.28
C ALA A 363 0.75 -5.49 3.65
N ASP A 364 -0.10 -6.34 4.20
CA ASP A 364 -0.44 -7.62 3.61
C ASP A 364 -1.17 -7.40 2.27
N ASP A 365 -0.93 -8.29 1.31
CA ASP A 365 -1.71 -8.37 0.08
C ASP A 365 -3.15 -8.80 0.41
N ASN A 366 -4.14 -8.16 -0.19
CA ASN A 366 -5.53 -8.59 -0.21
C ASN A 366 -5.84 -9.35 -1.52
N PRO A 367 -5.72 -10.69 -1.53
CA PRO A 367 -5.94 -11.49 -2.73
C PRO A 367 -7.41 -11.51 -3.19
N ASP A 368 -8.36 -11.15 -2.31
CA ASP A 368 -9.79 -11.15 -2.60
C ASP A 368 -10.41 -9.74 -2.64
N GLU A 369 -9.59 -8.71 -2.90
CA GLU A 369 -10.01 -7.31 -3.02
C GLU A 369 -11.26 -7.14 -3.92
N ALA A 370 -11.41 -7.95 -4.97
CA ALA A 370 -12.54 -7.89 -5.88
C ALA A 370 -13.89 -8.28 -5.24
N ALA A 371 -13.91 -9.24 -4.31
CA ALA A 371 -15.13 -9.62 -3.61
C ALA A 371 -15.24 -8.92 -2.25
N ASN A 372 -14.10 -8.65 -1.61
CA ASN A 372 -13.96 -8.09 -0.28
C ASN A 372 -12.90 -6.98 -0.31
N PRO A 373 -13.25 -5.78 -0.81
CA PRO A 373 -12.32 -4.67 -0.83
C PRO A 373 -12.02 -4.21 0.59
N SER A 374 -10.74 -3.90 0.86
CA SER A 374 -10.33 -3.31 2.13
C SER A 374 -10.86 -1.88 2.26
N PHE A 375 -11.07 -1.44 3.52
CA PHE A 375 -11.61 -0.12 3.88
C PHE A 375 -10.76 0.53 4.99
N GLY A 376 -11.05 1.78 5.35
CA GLY A 376 -10.44 2.48 6.48
C GLY A 376 -9.05 3.05 6.22
N GLY A 377 -8.57 3.05 4.98
CA GLY A 377 -7.20 3.43 4.65
C GLY A 377 -6.81 4.86 5.03
N GLU A 378 -7.77 5.80 5.07
CA GLU A 378 -7.51 7.16 5.57
C GLU A 378 -7.22 7.15 7.07
N ASP A 379 -8.07 6.48 7.85
CA ASP A 379 -7.96 6.44 9.30
C ASP A 379 -6.63 5.77 9.72
N VAL A 380 -6.17 4.74 9.00
CA VAL A 380 -4.89 4.07 9.26
C VAL A 380 -3.68 4.94 8.91
N LEU A 381 -3.71 5.66 7.78
CA LEU A 381 -2.64 6.60 7.44
C LEU A 381 -2.58 7.78 8.42
N ASP A 382 -3.75 8.28 8.82
CA ASP A 382 -3.87 9.37 9.78
C ASP A 382 -3.34 8.94 11.14
N LEU A 383 -3.69 7.74 11.62
CA LEU A 383 -3.15 7.21 12.87
C LEU A 383 -1.62 7.13 12.83
N SER A 384 -1.05 6.50 11.80
CA SER A 384 0.40 6.35 11.70
C SER A 384 1.11 7.69 11.69
N SER A 385 0.54 8.67 11.00
CA SER A 385 1.16 9.97 10.91
C SER A 385 0.95 10.81 12.17
N ASP A 386 -0.26 10.91 12.71
CA ASP A 386 -0.55 11.64 13.95
C ASP A 386 0.31 11.09 15.10
N ALA A 387 0.49 9.78 15.16
CA ALA A 387 1.42 9.15 16.10
C ALA A 387 2.86 9.61 15.85
N PHE A 388 3.38 9.54 14.61
CA PHE A 388 4.74 9.99 14.27
C PHE A 388 5.00 11.42 14.76
N TYR A 389 4.04 12.32 14.54
CA TYR A 389 4.16 13.71 14.98
C TYR A 389 4.03 13.92 16.47
N THR A 390 3.11 13.22 17.12
CA THR A 390 3.00 13.22 18.58
C THR A 390 4.32 12.81 19.21
N TRP A 391 4.93 11.74 18.70
CA TRP A 391 6.24 11.26 19.17
C TRP A 391 7.37 12.25 18.90
N LEU A 392 7.30 13.05 17.83
CA LEU A 392 8.27 14.11 17.56
C LEU A 392 8.06 15.30 18.51
N ALA A 393 6.82 15.76 18.66
CA ALA A 393 6.48 17.00 19.34
C ALA A 393 6.65 16.94 20.85
N LEU A 394 6.48 15.77 21.43
CA LEU A 394 6.55 15.58 22.87
C LEU A 394 7.88 14.93 23.28
N PRO A 395 8.38 15.22 24.49
CA PRO A 395 9.61 14.64 24.98
C PRO A 395 9.39 13.20 25.47
N ASP A 396 10.39 12.34 25.29
CA ASP A 396 10.27 10.88 25.41
C ASP A 396 9.68 10.39 26.75
N GLN A 397 9.91 11.10 27.86
CA GLN A 397 9.44 10.72 29.20
C GLN A 397 7.91 10.74 29.40
N VAL A 398 7.13 11.31 28.48
CA VAL A 398 5.66 11.39 28.62
C VAL A 398 4.92 10.21 27.98
N PHE A 399 5.65 9.31 27.32
CA PHE A 399 5.09 8.22 26.51
C PHE A 399 4.76 6.98 27.34
N TRP A 400 3.86 7.16 28.30
CA TRP A 400 3.38 6.10 29.15
C TRP A 400 1.89 6.26 29.44
N VAL A 401 1.24 5.13 29.67
CA VAL A 401 -0.13 5.04 30.16
C VAL A 401 -0.20 4.02 31.30
N ASN A 402 -1.20 4.15 32.15
CA ASN A 402 -1.30 3.40 33.38
C ASN A 402 -2.77 3.18 33.76
N LEU A 403 -3.12 1.92 33.96
CA LEU A 403 -4.44 1.48 34.41
C LEU A 403 -4.32 0.85 35.80
N ASN A 404 -3.67 1.56 36.72
CA ASN A 404 -3.59 1.18 38.13
C ASN A 404 -4.82 1.72 38.89
N PRO A 405 -5.61 0.87 39.58
CA PRO A 405 -6.82 1.26 40.29
C PRO A 405 -6.57 2.10 41.54
N ASP A 406 -5.33 2.11 42.06
CA ASP A 406 -4.93 2.99 43.17
C ASP A 406 -4.57 4.40 42.69
N HIS A 407 -4.41 4.60 41.38
CA HIS A 407 -3.94 5.86 40.80
C HIS A 407 -4.88 6.40 39.70
N PRO A 408 -6.16 6.70 40.00
CA PRO A 408 -7.13 7.23 39.03
C PRO A 408 -6.73 8.56 38.40
N ASP A 409 -5.86 9.33 39.05
CA ASP A 409 -5.37 10.64 38.58
C ASP A 409 -4.04 10.55 37.82
N GLN A 410 -3.47 9.34 37.67
CA GLN A 410 -2.21 9.10 36.95
C GLN A 410 -2.40 8.07 35.84
N VAL A 411 -3.38 8.31 34.98
CA VAL A 411 -3.70 7.44 33.84
C VAL A 411 -2.71 7.63 32.69
N THR A 412 -2.26 8.86 32.46
CA THR A 412 -1.27 9.23 31.44
C THR A 412 -0.71 10.62 31.76
N ASP A 413 0.37 11.04 31.10
CA ASP A 413 0.86 12.40 31.18
C ASP A 413 -0.11 13.40 30.51
N PRO A 414 -0.39 14.58 31.10
CA PRO A 414 -1.31 15.56 30.53
C PRO A 414 -0.92 16.09 29.14
N LEU A 415 0.38 16.13 28.79
CA LEU A 415 0.81 16.54 27.45
C LEU A 415 0.50 15.49 26.38
N PHE A 416 0.39 14.23 26.80
CA PHE A 416 0.13 13.09 25.92
C PHE A 416 -1.35 12.72 25.88
N ALA A 417 -2.09 13.03 26.96
CA ALA A 417 -3.45 12.57 27.21
C ALA A 417 -4.38 12.72 26.01
N ASP A 418 -4.42 13.89 25.37
CA ASP A 418 -5.42 14.21 24.35
C ASP A 418 -5.08 13.68 22.93
N THR A 419 -4.08 12.81 22.80
CA THR A 419 -3.55 12.35 21.51
C THR A 419 -4.09 10.98 21.12
N LYS A 420 -4.21 10.71 19.81
CA LYS A 420 -4.57 9.38 19.28
C LYS A 420 -3.63 8.28 19.76
N ALA A 421 -2.34 8.60 19.89
CA ALA A 421 -1.35 7.66 20.40
C ALA A 421 -1.65 7.28 21.86
N ALA A 422 -2.03 8.23 22.73
CA ALA A 422 -2.39 7.92 24.11
C ALA A 422 -3.63 7.03 24.20
N ARG A 423 -4.66 7.29 23.39
CA ARG A 423 -5.83 6.40 23.30
C ARG A 423 -5.43 4.98 22.91
N VAL A 424 -4.66 4.82 21.82
CA VAL A 424 -4.23 3.49 21.36
C VAL A 424 -3.41 2.77 22.44
N LEU A 425 -2.52 3.48 23.14
CA LEU A 425 -1.76 2.90 24.24
C LEU A 425 -2.69 2.44 25.39
N LEU A 426 -3.65 3.26 25.80
CA LEU A 426 -4.60 2.92 26.88
C LEU A 426 -5.50 1.74 26.52
N GLU A 427 -6.08 1.75 25.32
CA GLU A 427 -6.95 0.67 24.85
C GLU A 427 -6.19 -0.65 24.73
N ALA A 428 -4.97 -0.63 24.17
CA ALA A 428 -4.15 -1.81 24.08
C ALA A 428 -3.70 -2.31 25.46
N ASP A 429 -3.46 -1.40 26.42
CA ASP A 429 -3.16 -1.78 27.79
C ASP A 429 -4.33 -2.52 28.45
N LEU A 430 -5.57 -2.04 28.24
CA LEU A 430 -6.77 -2.69 28.74
C LEU A 430 -6.99 -4.05 28.08
N GLU A 431 -6.85 -4.11 26.75
CA GLU A 431 -7.03 -5.35 25.99
C GLU A 431 -6.00 -6.42 26.36
N MET A 432 -4.75 -6.05 26.61
CA MET A 432 -3.73 -6.97 27.11
C MET A 432 -4.15 -7.60 28.43
N LYS A 433 -4.77 -6.85 29.35
CA LYS A 433 -5.21 -7.42 30.62
C LYS A 433 -6.38 -8.37 30.45
N ARG A 434 -7.30 -8.04 29.54
CA ARG A 434 -8.41 -8.93 29.18
C ARG A 434 -7.87 -10.22 28.60
N ASP A 435 -6.87 -10.16 27.72
CA ASP A 435 -6.17 -11.34 27.19
C ASP A 435 -5.43 -12.13 28.25
N PHE A 436 -4.68 -11.45 29.12
CA PHE A 436 -3.96 -12.09 30.21
C PHE A 436 -4.95 -12.86 31.11
N THR A 437 -6.07 -12.22 31.44
CA THR A 437 -7.16 -12.83 32.23
C THR A 437 -7.75 -14.01 31.48
N ALA A 438 -8.14 -13.86 30.21
CA ALA A 438 -8.70 -14.95 29.40
C ALA A 438 -7.75 -16.15 29.29
N LEU A 439 -6.44 -15.92 29.13
CA LEU A 439 -5.43 -16.97 29.02
C LEU A 439 -5.18 -17.71 30.35
N THR A 440 -5.53 -17.12 31.49
CA THR A 440 -5.49 -17.83 32.78
C THR A 440 -6.63 -18.83 32.95
N ASN A 441 -7.62 -18.83 32.06
CA ASN A 441 -8.75 -19.77 32.13
C ASN A 441 -8.27 -21.22 31.91
N PRO A 442 -8.46 -22.15 32.87
CA PRO A 442 -7.99 -23.53 32.78
C PRO A 442 -8.70 -24.35 31.69
N ALA A 443 -9.78 -23.83 31.09
CA ALA A 443 -10.38 -24.42 29.90
C ALA A 443 -9.51 -24.26 28.64
N THR A 444 -8.53 -23.35 28.68
CA THR A 444 -7.54 -23.16 27.60
C THR A 444 -6.30 -24.01 27.85
N GLU A 445 -5.56 -24.37 26.79
CA GLU A 445 -4.31 -25.13 26.92
C GLU A 445 -3.25 -24.37 27.73
N VAL A 446 -3.12 -23.06 27.48
CA VAL A 446 -2.20 -22.17 28.20
C VAL A 446 -2.58 -22.07 29.68
N GLY A 447 -3.86 -21.85 29.97
CA GLY A 447 -4.36 -21.75 31.34
C GLY A 447 -4.21 -23.07 32.09
N ALA A 448 -4.54 -24.22 31.48
CA ALA A 448 -4.35 -25.52 32.10
C ALA A 448 -2.88 -25.76 32.50
N ALA A 449 -1.95 -25.47 31.57
CA ALA A 449 -0.52 -25.58 31.85
C ALA A 449 -0.06 -24.64 32.97
N TYR A 450 -0.54 -23.39 32.98
CA TYR A 450 -0.29 -22.43 34.05
C TYR A 450 -0.77 -22.98 35.40
N TRP A 451 -2.03 -23.40 35.50
CA TRP A 451 -2.62 -23.92 36.73
C TRP A 451 -1.91 -25.19 37.25
N ASP A 452 -1.54 -26.11 36.37
CA ASP A 452 -0.81 -27.35 36.74
C ASP A 452 0.60 -27.08 37.28
N SER A 453 1.16 -25.91 36.99
CA SER A 453 2.50 -25.51 37.43
C SER A 453 2.53 -24.80 38.80
N LEU A 454 1.37 -24.42 39.34
CA LEU A 454 1.28 -23.64 40.57
C LEU A 454 1.57 -24.48 41.81
N ARG A 455 2.23 -23.85 42.79
CA ARG A 455 2.37 -24.39 44.15
C ARG A 455 1.20 -23.94 45.01
N THR A 456 0.75 -24.84 45.88
CA THR A 456 -0.28 -24.59 46.88
C THR A 456 0.35 -24.28 48.24
N ASN A 457 -0.41 -23.56 49.07
CA ASN A 457 -0.18 -23.41 50.49
C ASN A 457 -0.32 -24.76 51.24
N PRO A 458 0.13 -24.85 52.51
CA PRO A 458 -0.03 -26.06 53.31
C PRO A 458 -1.47 -26.52 53.53
N ASP A 459 -2.43 -25.59 53.47
CA ASP A 459 -3.88 -25.87 53.55
C ASP A 459 -4.48 -26.30 52.19
N GLY A 460 -3.66 -26.36 51.13
CA GLY A 460 -4.08 -26.73 49.78
C GLY A 460 -4.55 -25.56 48.92
N SER A 461 -4.69 -24.35 49.48
CA SER A 461 -5.11 -23.17 48.70
C SER A 461 -4.04 -22.72 47.71
N VAL A 462 -4.45 -22.26 46.53
CA VAL A 462 -3.54 -21.62 45.56
C VAL A 462 -3.42 -20.13 45.92
N CYS A 463 -2.25 -19.52 45.74
CA CYS A 463 -2.06 -18.12 46.06
C CYS A 463 -1.01 -17.52 45.14
N TRP A 464 -1.27 -16.33 44.59
CA TRP A 464 -0.33 -15.63 43.72
C TRP A 464 -0.23 -14.18 44.15
N PRO A 465 0.93 -13.53 43.90
CA PRO A 465 1.07 -12.13 44.24
C PRO A 465 0.20 -11.29 43.32
N SER A 466 -0.20 -10.12 43.83
CA SER A 466 -0.69 -9.04 42.99
C SER A 466 0.43 -8.56 42.06
N THR A 467 0.09 -8.25 40.80
CA THR A 467 1.08 -7.94 39.77
C THR A 467 0.63 -6.81 38.88
N ARG A 468 1.58 -5.97 38.47
CA ARG A 468 1.44 -5.08 37.33
C ARG A 468 2.01 -5.77 36.09
N GLN A 469 1.26 -5.81 35.01
CA GLN A 469 1.78 -6.16 33.67
C GLN A 469 1.82 -4.93 32.78
N TRP A 470 2.74 -4.84 31.85
CA TRP A 470 2.76 -3.72 30.91
C TRP A 470 3.28 -4.12 29.55
N ILE A 471 2.87 -3.40 28.52
CA ILE A 471 3.47 -3.52 27.19
C ILE A 471 4.62 -2.53 27.10
N PHE A 472 5.74 -2.95 26.51
CA PHE A 472 6.85 -2.05 26.22
C PHE A 472 7.49 -2.35 24.87
N ALA A 473 8.24 -1.37 24.36
CA ALA A 473 8.99 -1.48 23.12
C ALA A 473 10.15 -2.48 23.25
N ALA A 474 10.09 -3.62 22.55
CA ALA A 474 11.26 -4.47 22.37
C ALA A 474 12.16 -3.90 21.25
N PRO A 475 13.48 -4.19 21.20
CA PRO A 475 14.37 -3.58 20.23
C PRO A 475 13.95 -3.80 18.76
N ALA A 476 13.55 -2.72 18.07
CA ALA A 476 13.23 -2.76 16.65
C ALA A 476 14.48 -3.05 15.80
N LYS A 477 14.34 -3.87 14.75
CA LYS A 477 15.41 -4.12 13.78
C LYS A 477 15.32 -3.08 12.68
N VAL A 478 16.40 -2.32 12.48
CA VAL A 478 16.43 -1.23 11.50
C VAL A 478 17.68 -1.30 10.64
N ARG A 479 17.60 -0.78 9.42
CA ARG A 479 18.78 -0.49 8.59
C ARG A 479 18.85 1.00 8.34
N GLN A 480 19.94 1.64 8.75
CA GLN A 480 20.20 3.05 8.44
C GLN A 480 21.25 3.20 7.34
N GLU A 481 20.92 3.97 6.30
CA GLU A 481 21.79 4.26 5.15
C GLU A 481 21.76 5.75 4.81
N GLY A 482 22.67 6.51 5.41
CA GLY A 482 22.70 7.97 5.26
C GLY A 482 21.40 8.57 5.77
N ASP A 483 20.67 9.22 4.87
CA ASP A 483 19.38 9.88 5.13
C ASP A 483 18.17 8.94 5.04
N ARG A 484 18.39 7.63 5.12
CA ARG A 484 17.35 6.59 4.95
C ARG A 484 17.28 5.67 6.16
N LEU A 485 16.06 5.34 6.57
CA LEU A 485 15.73 4.37 7.59
C LEU A 485 14.80 3.31 7.00
N TYR A 486 15.21 2.05 7.06
CA TYR A 486 14.32 0.90 6.85
C TYR A 486 13.96 0.32 8.22
N ILE A 487 12.67 0.14 8.50
CA ILE A 487 12.13 -0.50 9.70
C ILE A 487 11.73 -1.91 9.30
N LEU A 488 12.56 -2.88 9.67
CA LEU A 488 12.42 -4.28 9.24
C LEU A 488 11.52 -5.09 10.17
N ASP A 489 11.53 -4.74 11.45
CA ASP A 489 10.79 -5.42 12.51
C ASP A 489 10.70 -4.46 13.71
N ALA A 490 9.56 -4.46 14.40
CA ALA A 490 9.30 -3.60 15.55
C ALA A 490 8.44 -4.36 16.58
N PRO A 491 8.99 -5.40 17.24
CA PRO A 491 8.22 -6.21 18.16
C PRO A 491 7.93 -5.46 19.46
N LEU A 492 6.81 -5.80 20.09
CA LEU A 492 6.44 -5.38 21.44
C LEU A 492 6.65 -6.54 22.41
N SER A 493 6.92 -6.23 23.67
CA SER A 493 7.09 -7.24 24.73
C SER A 493 6.21 -6.96 25.94
N VAL A 494 5.97 -8.00 26.72
CA VAL A 494 5.18 -7.93 27.96
C VAL A 494 6.09 -7.96 29.17
N GLY A 495 6.05 -6.89 29.95
CA GLY A 495 6.67 -6.81 31.27
C GLY A 495 5.69 -7.25 32.35
N LYS A 496 6.23 -7.78 33.45
CA LYS A 496 5.44 -8.12 34.63
C LYS A 496 6.29 -7.95 35.88
N GLU A 497 5.70 -7.35 36.91
CA GLU A 497 6.32 -7.15 38.22
C GLU A 497 5.29 -7.37 39.33
N ARG A 498 5.78 -7.63 40.54
CA ARG A 498 4.91 -7.62 41.72
C ARG A 498 4.55 -6.21 42.09
N MET A 499 3.30 -6.03 42.48
CA MET A 499 2.79 -4.77 42.98
C MET A 499 1.67 -5.07 43.96
N GLU A 500 1.74 -4.46 45.14
CA GLU A 500 0.63 -4.49 46.09
C GLU A 500 -0.35 -3.36 45.75
N PHE A 501 -1.64 -3.67 45.81
CA PHE A 501 -2.72 -2.70 45.64
C PHE A 501 -3.41 -2.47 46.98
N THR A 502 -4.12 -1.35 47.08
CA THR A 502 -4.91 -0.98 48.26
C THR A 502 -6.40 -0.95 47.95
N ASN A 503 -6.78 -0.76 46.69
CA ASN A 503 -8.14 -0.74 46.20
C ASN A 503 -8.60 -2.12 45.68
N TYR A 504 -8.67 -3.11 46.57
CA TYR A 504 -9.20 -4.44 46.22
C TYR A 504 -10.73 -4.42 46.08
N PRO A 505 -11.33 -5.20 45.15
CA PRO A 505 -12.78 -5.35 45.06
C PRO A 505 -13.35 -5.94 46.35
N ASP A 506 -14.58 -5.55 46.70
CA ASP A 506 -15.24 -6.00 47.93
C ASP A 506 -15.22 -7.53 48.08
N GLY A 507 -14.64 -8.01 49.19
CA GLY A 507 -14.53 -9.44 49.50
C GLY A 507 -13.27 -10.13 48.98
N GLN A 508 -12.35 -9.43 48.32
CA GLN A 508 -11.01 -9.93 48.04
C GLN A 508 -10.01 -9.44 49.10
N GLU A 509 -9.25 -10.38 49.66
CA GLU A 509 -8.12 -10.11 50.55
C GLU A 509 -6.79 -10.37 49.81
N PRO A 510 -5.72 -9.62 50.12
CA PRO A 510 -4.41 -9.88 49.54
C PRO A 510 -3.90 -11.28 49.88
N CYS A 511 -3.17 -11.90 48.95
CA CYS A 511 -2.58 -13.22 49.11
C CYS A 511 -1.61 -13.27 50.31
N THR A 512 -1.77 -14.23 51.22
CA THR A 512 -0.96 -14.39 52.45
C THR A 512 0.03 -15.58 52.41
N ALA A 513 0.48 -16.01 51.23
CA ALA A 513 1.42 -17.12 51.09
C ALA A 513 2.87 -16.75 51.47
N THR A 514 3.76 -17.75 51.56
CA THR A 514 5.20 -17.49 51.73
C THR A 514 5.79 -16.87 50.47
N ASP A 515 6.86 -16.07 50.64
CA ASP A 515 7.59 -15.49 49.50
C ASP A 515 8.05 -16.55 48.49
N GLU A 516 8.44 -17.75 48.95
CA GLU A 516 8.84 -18.84 48.05
C GLU A 516 7.69 -19.29 47.14
N ILE A 517 6.47 -19.44 47.68
CA ILE A 517 5.29 -19.83 46.91
C ILE A 517 4.92 -18.69 45.94
N MET A 518 4.92 -17.45 46.42
CA MET A 518 4.66 -16.28 45.57
C MET A 518 5.70 -16.17 44.45
N ASP A 519 6.99 -16.40 44.72
CA ASP A 519 8.12 -16.34 43.76
C ASP A 519 7.99 -17.40 42.69
N HIS A 520 7.61 -18.60 43.09
CA HIS A 520 7.33 -19.67 42.14
C HIS A 520 6.13 -19.33 41.27
N ASN A 521 4.97 -19.02 41.87
CA ASN A 521 3.71 -18.81 41.15
C ASN A 521 3.76 -17.57 40.23
N PHE A 522 4.46 -16.51 40.64
CA PHE A 522 4.75 -15.36 39.79
C PHE A 522 5.57 -15.74 38.55
N ARG A 523 6.62 -16.55 38.74
CA ARG A 523 7.47 -17.02 37.64
C ARG A 523 6.68 -17.91 36.68
N MET A 524 5.80 -18.75 37.18
CA MET A 524 4.93 -19.57 36.33
C MET A 524 4.02 -18.70 35.45
N ALA A 525 3.52 -17.58 35.98
CA ALA A 525 2.77 -16.62 35.16
C ALA A 525 3.65 -15.99 34.06
N GLN A 526 4.91 -15.68 34.37
CA GLN A 526 5.88 -15.19 33.36
C GLN A 526 6.25 -16.25 32.33
N GLU A 527 6.35 -17.52 32.70
CA GLU A 527 6.75 -18.61 31.79
C GLU A 527 5.61 -19.10 30.89
N HIS A 528 4.38 -19.12 31.40
CA HIS A 528 3.22 -19.66 30.68
C HIS A 528 2.34 -18.59 30.01
N LEU A 529 2.10 -17.47 30.68
CA LEU A 529 1.10 -16.49 30.22
C LEU A 529 1.73 -15.37 29.38
N ALA A 530 2.84 -14.79 29.85
CA ALA A 530 3.46 -13.64 29.17
C ALA A 530 3.85 -13.93 27.71
N PRO A 531 4.42 -15.09 27.32
CA PRO A 531 4.74 -15.38 25.93
C PRO A 531 3.50 -15.50 25.04
N ALA A 532 2.40 -16.05 25.56
CA ALA A 532 1.14 -16.15 24.83
C ALA A 532 0.50 -14.77 24.61
N VAL A 533 0.52 -13.90 25.63
CA VAL A 533 0.07 -12.52 25.51
C VAL A 533 0.96 -11.72 24.55
N GLU A 534 2.29 -11.87 24.64
CA GLU A 534 3.24 -11.24 23.72
C GLU A 534 2.98 -11.67 22.27
N GLN A 535 2.67 -12.96 22.04
CA GLN A 535 2.28 -13.44 20.72
C GLN A 535 0.99 -12.75 20.24
N LEU A 536 -0.05 -12.64 21.07
CA LEU A 536 -1.29 -11.95 20.71
C LEU A 536 -1.03 -10.47 20.36
N ILE A 537 -0.25 -9.76 21.17
CA ILE A 537 0.10 -8.34 20.91
C ILE A 537 0.78 -8.18 19.54
N ASN A 538 1.66 -9.12 19.17
CA ASN A 538 2.42 -9.02 17.93
C ASN A 538 1.69 -9.60 16.70
N THR A 539 0.55 -10.29 16.86
CA THR A 539 -0.10 -10.99 15.72
C THR A 539 -1.61 -10.79 15.62
N ASP A 540 -2.33 -10.54 16.72
CA ASP A 540 -3.78 -10.37 16.69
C ASP A 540 -4.14 -9.01 16.06
N PRO A 541 -5.15 -8.96 15.16
CA PRO A 541 -5.62 -7.73 14.54
C PRO A 541 -6.01 -6.63 15.52
N LYS A 542 -6.49 -6.95 16.74
CA LYS A 542 -6.90 -5.93 17.70
C LYS A 542 -5.76 -5.05 18.23
N TYR A 543 -4.51 -5.49 18.07
CA TYR A 543 -3.30 -4.72 18.41
C TYR A 543 -2.63 -4.08 17.19
N ALA A 544 -3.25 -4.11 16.00
CA ALA A 544 -2.67 -3.53 14.78
C ALA A 544 -2.33 -2.04 14.95
N ASP A 545 -3.23 -1.27 15.55
CA ASP A 545 -3.01 0.14 15.84
C ASP A 545 -1.78 0.36 16.74
N LEU A 546 -1.60 -0.46 17.79
CA LEU A 546 -0.44 -0.37 18.67
C LEU A 546 0.88 -0.64 17.93
N ARG A 547 0.90 -1.65 17.04
CA ARG A 547 2.08 -1.96 16.22
C ARG A 547 2.40 -0.83 15.24
N SER A 548 1.38 -0.25 14.60
CA SER A 548 1.52 0.91 13.72
C SER A 548 2.08 2.14 14.47
N VAL A 549 1.52 2.42 15.64
CA VAL A 549 1.94 3.49 16.56
C VAL A 549 3.39 3.28 17.03
N TYR A 550 3.82 2.05 17.32
CA TYR A 550 5.20 1.75 17.70
C TYR A 550 6.18 1.93 16.53
N ARG A 551 5.84 1.55 15.30
CA ARG A 551 6.68 1.83 14.13
C ARG A 551 6.84 3.33 13.87
N ALA A 552 5.77 4.10 14.07
CA ALA A 552 5.85 5.56 14.01
C ALA A 552 6.81 6.11 15.08
N ARG A 553 6.81 5.55 16.30
CA ARG A 553 7.75 5.89 17.38
C ARG A 553 9.21 5.60 16.99
N VAL A 554 9.46 4.46 16.34
CA VAL A 554 10.78 4.07 15.79
C VAL A 554 11.30 5.08 14.78
N ALA A 555 10.43 5.53 13.87
CA ALA A 555 10.76 6.57 12.88
C ALA A 555 11.01 7.93 13.54
N ALA A 556 10.15 8.36 14.47
CA ALA A 556 10.29 9.64 15.17
C ALA A 556 11.59 9.69 16.00
N ALA A 557 11.92 8.60 16.71
CA ALA A 557 13.17 8.47 17.45
C ALA A 557 14.41 8.60 16.55
N TRP A 558 14.35 8.06 15.33
CA TRP A 558 15.42 8.24 14.35
C TRP A 558 15.53 9.68 13.89
N VAL A 559 14.41 10.34 13.61
CA VAL A 559 14.38 11.74 13.20
C VAL A 559 14.93 12.65 14.30
N LYS A 560 14.52 12.49 15.57
CA LYS A 560 15.09 13.24 16.70
C LYS A 560 16.60 13.06 16.79
N GLN A 561 17.07 11.81 16.82
CA GLN A 561 18.50 11.50 16.87
C GLN A 561 19.28 12.10 15.70
N ARG A 562 18.72 12.06 14.48
CA ARG A 562 19.34 12.63 13.29
C ARG A 562 19.39 14.15 13.37
N ASN A 563 18.31 14.78 13.85
CA ASN A 563 18.18 16.23 13.95
C ASN A 563 19.25 16.85 14.87
N GLU A 564 19.66 16.14 15.93
CA GLU A 564 20.78 16.55 16.79
C GLU A 564 22.09 16.77 16.01
N ALA A 565 22.34 15.96 14.98
CA ALA A 565 23.54 16.05 14.15
C ALA A 565 23.35 16.92 12.91
N ASN A 566 22.14 16.92 12.34
CA ASN A 566 21.80 17.60 11.09
C ASN A 566 20.34 18.06 11.12
N PRO A 567 20.08 19.29 11.62
CA PRO A 567 18.73 19.84 11.68
C PRO A 567 18.02 19.75 10.33
N GLY A 568 16.80 19.23 10.36
CA GLY A 568 16.01 18.93 9.17
C GLY A 568 14.68 19.66 9.13
N PRO A 569 13.75 19.25 8.26
CA PRO A 569 12.42 19.86 8.14
C PRO A 569 11.55 19.75 9.40
N TYR A 570 11.95 18.96 10.41
CA TYR A 570 11.21 18.74 11.66
C TYR A 570 11.74 19.52 12.86
N ASP A 571 12.83 20.28 12.71
CA ASP A 571 13.54 20.93 13.81
C ASP A 571 12.60 21.77 14.70
N GLU A 572 11.65 22.49 14.10
CA GLU A 572 10.70 23.35 14.81
C GLU A 572 9.62 22.57 15.59
N ILE A 573 9.37 21.30 15.26
CA ILE A 573 8.34 20.48 15.91
C ILE A 573 8.93 19.68 17.07
N ILE A 574 10.18 19.21 16.93
CA ILE A 574 10.81 18.31 17.91
C ILE A 574 10.79 18.91 19.32
N ASP A 575 10.21 18.17 20.26
CA ASP A 575 10.08 18.52 21.68
C ASP A 575 9.43 19.90 21.93
N SER A 576 8.61 20.40 20.99
CA SER A 576 7.88 21.67 21.10
C SER A 576 6.81 21.66 22.21
N GLY A 577 6.32 20.49 22.60
CA GLY A 577 5.20 20.33 23.53
C GLY A 577 3.82 20.62 22.93
N ASP A 578 3.73 20.94 21.63
CA ASP A 578 2.49 21.30 20.95
C ASP A 578 1.94 20.12 20.14
N VAL A 579 0.88 19.50 20.67
CA VAL A 579 0.11 18.43 20.00
C VAL A 579 -1.28 18.89 19.58
N SER A 580 -1.56 20.19 19.60
CA SER A 580 -2.90 20.73 19.29
C SER A 580 -3.36 20.44 17.85
N PHE A 581 -2.43 20.03 16.98
CA PHE A 581 -2.68 19.63 15.60
C PHE A 581 -3.06 18.16 15.43
N TRP A 582 -2.81 17.31 16.43
CA TRP A 582 -3.06 15.86 16.38
C TRP A 582 -3.89 15.36 17.57
N PRO A 583 -5.05 16.00 17.87
CA PRO A 583 -5.92 15.52 18.93
C PRO A 583 -6.58 14.20 18.54
N GLU A 584 -7.02 13.43 19.54
CA GLU A 584 -7.92 12.29 19.33
C GLU A 584 -9.19 12.70 18.55
N GLY A 585 -9.68 13.93 18.76
CA GLY A 585 -10.72 14.55 17.93
C GLY A 585 -12.14 14.00 18.18
N THR A 586 -12.32 13.16 19.20
CA THR A 586 -13.61 12.63 19.66
C THR A 586 -13.98 13.17 21.06
N ASP A 587 -15.20 12.91 21.54
CA ASP A 587 -15.59 13.14 22.95
C ASP A 587 -14.98 12.03 23.84
N TRP A 588 -13.66 11.86 23.78
CA TRP A 588 -12.91 10.84 24.49
C TRP A 588 -12.00 11.49 25.52
N GLU A 589 -11.97 10.93 26.73
CA GLU A 589 -11.04 11.30 27.79
C GLU A 589 -10.20 10.08 28.17
N ALA A 590 -8.91 10.26 28.45
CA ALA A 590 -8.03 9.18 28.89
C ALA A 590 -8.59 8.39 30.09
N LYS A 591 -9.31 9.10 30.97
CA LYS A 591 -9.97 8.52 32.13
C LYS A 591 -11.10 7.56 31.77
N ASP A 592 -11.74 7.68 30.61
CA ASP A 592 -12.83 6.80 30.19
C ASP A 592 -12.37 5.34 30.09
N VAL A 593 -11.12 5.10 29.68
CA VAL A 593 -10.55 3.73 29.64
C VAL A 593 -10.30 3.18 31.04
N TRP A 594 -9.89 4.03 31.97
CA TRP A 594 -9.77 3.65 33.38
C TRP A 594 -11.15 3.38 34.00
N ASP A 595 -12.15 4.21 33.70
CA ASP A 595 -13.52 4.03 34.18
C ASP A 595 -14.15 2.75 33.58
N ASP A 596 -13.91 2.45 32.30
CA ASP A 596 -14.31 1.18 31.65
C ASP A 596 -13.68 -0.01 32.37
N MET A 597 -12.37 0.03 32.61
CA MET A 597 -11.68 -0.99 33.39
C MET A 597 -12.35 -1.14 34.76
N MET A 598 -12.60 -0.05 35.47
CA MET A 598 -13.16 -0.12 36.82
C MET A 598 -14.57 -0.71 36.83
N GLU A 599 -15.42 -0.29 35.90
CA GLU A 599 -16.82 -0.70 35.82
C GLU A 599 -17.00 -2.13 35.31
N ASN A 600 -16.24 -2.51 34.27
CA ASN A 600 -16.48 -3.73 33.52
C ASN A 600 -15.50 -4.85 33.84
N ASP A 601 -14.29 -4.51 34.31
CA ASP A 601 -13.18 -5.46 34.47
C ASP A 601 -12.78 -5.65 35.94
N TRP A 602 -12.53 -4.56 36.66
CA TRP A 602 -11.98 -4.51 38.02
C TRP A 602 -12.96 -4.96 39.10
N THR A 603 -14.19 -4.43 39.04
CA THR A 603 -15.22 -4.66 40.07
C THR A 603 -16.14 -5.85 39.75
N ARG A 604 -15.94 -6.51 38.61
CA ARG A 604 -16.76 -7.63 38.14
C ARG A 604 -15.95 -8.90 38.01
N VAL A 605 -16.58 -10.03 38.36
CA VAL A 605 -15.99 -11.35 38.16
C VAL A 605 -15.94 -11.66 36.67
N GLN A 606 -14.72 -11.75 36.13
CA GLN A 606 -14.50 -11.99 34.70
C GLN A 606 -14.81 -13.43 34.29
N PHE A 607 -14.39 -14.40 35.10
CA PHE A 607 -14.85 -15.78 35.06
C PHE A 607 -14.53 -16.46 36.39
N GLU A 608 -15.28 -17.51 36.68
CA GLU A 608 -15.10 -18.32 37.87
C GLU A 608 -14.39 -19.61 37.50
N VAL A 609 -13.28 -19.90 38.17
CA VAL A 609 -12.70 -21.25 38.15
C VAL A 609 -13.21 -21.98 39.39
N THR A 610 -14.13 -22.90 39.17
CA THR A 610 -14.51 -23.88 40.19
C THR A 610 -13.69 -25.13 39.97
N ARG A 611 -12.66 -25.33 40.80
CA ARG A 611 -12.07 -26.65 40.96
C ARG A 611 -12.94 -27.41 41.96
N GLU A 612 -13.04 -28.73 41.86
CA GLU A 612 -13.56 -29.58 42.96
C GLU A 612 -12.58 -29.58 44.16
N GLU A 613 -11.96 -28.45 44.48
CA GLU A 613 -11.15 -28.26 45.67
C GLU A 613 -12.08 -27.80 46.79
N ILE A 614 -12.38 -28.77 47.65
CA ILE A 614 -12.97 -28.54 48.96
C ILE A 614 -11.87 -27.92 49.83
N VAL A 615 -11.81 -26.59 49.89
CA VAL A 615 -11.00 -25.88 50.88
C VAL A 615 -11.86 -25.77 52.14
N ASP A 616 -11.46 -26.43 53.22
CA ASP A 616 -12.19 -26.49 54.50
C ASP A 616 -13.65 -27.00 54.45
N GLY A 617 -14.09 -27.62 53.36
CA GLY A 617 -15.46 -28.14 53.23
C GLY A 617 -16.29 -27.49 52.12
N GLU A 618 -15.82 -26.39 51.53
CA GLU A 618 -16.60 -25.55 50.62
C GLU A 618 -15.93 -25.39 49.25
N PRO A 619 -16.72 -25.24 48.16
CA PRO A 619 -16.20 -24.90 46.84
C PRO A 619 -15.64 -23.48 46.86
N TYR A 620 -14.43 -23.31 46.33
CA TYR A 620 -13.77 -22.00 46.22
C TYR A 620 -13.84 -21.47 44.79
N THR A 621 -14.15 -20.18 44.64
CA THR A 621 -14.21 -19.47 43.36
C THR A 621 -13.02 -18.52 43.26
N TRP A 622 -12.23 -18.67 42.19
CA TRP A 622 -11.15 -17.73 41.88
C TRP A 622 -11.67 -16.55 41.05
N VAL A 623 -11.28 -15.34 41.45
CA VAL A 623 -11.54 -14.10 40.73
C VAL A 623 -10.21 -13.48 40.33
N TYR A 624 -10.13 -12.97 39.09
CA TYR A 624 -8.90 -12.46 38.53
C TYR A 624 -8.88 -10.94 38.50
N PRO A 625 -7.91 -10.31 39.17
CA PRO A 625 -7.77 -8.87 39.14
C PRO A 625 -7.00 -8.40 37.88
N ILE A 626 -7.43 -7.27 37.31
CA ILE A 626 -6.94 -6.67 36.04
C ILE A 626 -6.11 -5.40 36.32
N TYR A 627 -4.83 -5.37 35.92
CA TYR A 627 -3.96 -4.19 36.12
C TYR A 627 -2.86 -4.06 35.06
N GLY A 628 -2.35 -2.85 34.80
CA GLY A 628 -1.16 -2.67 33.96
C GLY A 628 -0.86 -1.28 33.38
N GLY A 629 -0.01 -1.22 32.36
CA GLY A 629 0.34 0.00 31.61
C GLY A 629 0.89 -0.28 30.20
N VAL A 630 1.03 0.74 29.35
CA VAL A 630 1.91 0.66 28.16
C VAL A 630 2.95 1.77 28.27
N GLU A 631 4.22 1.44 28.10
CA GLU A 631 5.33 2.39 28.16
C GLU A 631 6.17 2.29 26.88
N LEU A 632 6.17 3.36 26.08
CA LEU A 632 6.98 3.50 24.86
C LEU A 632 7.94 4.71 24.96
N ASP A 633 8.31 5.08 26.20
CA ASP A 633 9.27 6.13 26.53
C ASP A 633 10.60 5.90 25.81
N LYS A 634 10.97 4.63 25.60
CA LYS A 634 12.13 4.21 24.83
C LYS A 634 11.70 3.67 23.48
N SER A 635 12.50 3.98 22.47
CA SER A 635 12.43 3.34 21.17
C SER A 635 13.75 2.62 20.87
N PRO A 636 14.06 1.52 21.57
CA PRO A 636 15.29 0.78 21.34
C PRO A 636 15.34 0.28 19.90
N ARG A 637 16.51 0.39 19.27
CA ARG A 637 16.73 -0.01 17.87
C ARG A 637 18.05 -0.74 17.75
N LYS A 638 18.05 -1.85 17.01
CA LYS A 638 19.23 -2.64 16.66
C LYS A 638 19.51 -2.49 15.17
N GLN A 639 20.72 -2.07 14.83
CA GLN A 639 21.16 -1.96 13.45
C GLN A 639 21.37 -3.34 12.84
N THR A 640 20.70 -3.59 11.71
CA THR A 640 20.94 -4.76 10.86
C THR A 640 22.19 -4.52 10.01
N PRO A 641 23.21 -5.41 10.09
CA PRO A 641 24.41 -5.30 9.27
C PRO A 641 24.10 -5.25 7.78
N THR A 642 24.85 -4.46 7.00
CA THR A 642 24.64 -4.32 5.55
C THR A 642 24.64 -5.65 4.79
N ALA A 643 25.51 -6.59 5.18
CA ALA A 643 25.59 -7.90 4.54
C ALA A 643 24.33 -8.76 4.80
N GLU A 644 23.79 -8.70 6.01
CA GLU A 644 22.54 -9.36 6.40
C GLU A 644 21.36 -8.72 5.66
N PHE A 645 21.26 -7.40 5.70
CA PHE A 645 20.23 -6.64 4.98
C PHE A 645 20.23 -6.94 3.47
N ARG A 646 21.40 -6.96 2.81
CA ARG A 646 21.48 -7.28 1.37
C ARG A 646 21.17 -8.74 1.05
N ARG A 647 21.39 -9.66 2.00
CA ARG A 647 21.06 -11.08 1.84
C ARG A 647 19.55 -11.30 1.97
N ASP A 648 18.94 -10.71 2.99
CA ASP A 648 17.56 -11.01 3.40
C ASP A 648 16.53 -10.06 2.75
N HIS A 649 16.96 -8.84 2.39
CA HIS A 649 16.11 -7.79 1.83
C HIS A 649 16.69 -7.18 0.55
N ALA A 650 17.27 -8.01 -0.32
CA ALA A 650 17.95 -7.57 -1.55
C ALA A 650 17.10 -6.65 -2.44
N GLU A 651 15.79 -6.90 -2.51
CA GLU A 651 14.86 -6.13 -3.35
C GLU A 651 14.26 -4.90 -2.67
N LEU A 652 14.32 -4.83 -1.33
CA LEU A 652 13.60 -3.81 -0.56
C LEU A 652 14.00 -2.37 -0.91
N PRO A 653 15.29 -2.02 -1.11
CA PRO A 653 15.67 -0.66 -1.54
C PRO A 653 14.99 -0.21 -2.84
N ARG A 654 14.79 -1.14 -3.78
CA ARG A 654 14.09 -0.86 -5.04
C ARG A 654 12.58 -0.77 -4.79
N THR A 655 12.02 -1.71 -4.03
CA THR A 655 10.59 -1.74 -3.69
C THR A 655 10.12 -0.45 -3.03
N VAL A 656 10.81 0.06 -2.01
CA VAL A 656 10.39 1.29 -1.32
C VAL A 656 10.45 2.51 -2.24
N GLN A 657 11.37 2.56 -3.21
CA GLN A 657 11.46 3.65 -4.17
C GLN A 657 10.33 3.58 -5.21
N GLU A 658 10.04 2.38 -5.75
CA GLU A 658 8.94 2.16 -6.67
C GLU A 658 7.57 2.39 -5.99
N SER A 659 7.46 2.08 -4.69
CA SER A 659 6.22 2.22 -3.90
C SER A 659 5.68 3.65 -3.82
N ARG A 660 6.55 4.66 -4.01
CA ARG A 660 6.15 6.08 -4.04
C ARG A 660 5.26 6.43 -5.23
N VAL A 661 5.27 5.59 -6.26
CA VAL A 661 4.58 5.82 -7.53
C VAL A 661 3.40 4.87 -7.73
N ASP A 662 3.40 3.70 -7.09
CA ASP A 662 2.30 2.72 -7.11
C ASP A 662 2.43 1.71 -5.98
N ILE A 663 1.41 0.86 -5.80
CA ILE A 663 1.58 -0.34 -4.98
C ILE A 663 2.58 -1.28 -5.68
N VAL A 664 3.51 -1.84 -4.90
CA VAL A 664 4.52 -2.79 -5.37
C VAL A 664 4.51 -4.01 -4.47
N GLY A 665 4.21 -5.19 -5.03
CA GLY A 665 4.31 -6.45 -4.30
C GLY A 665 5.75 -6.74 -3.85
N TYR A 666 5.90 -7.36 -2.69
CA TYR A 666 7.15 -7.77 -2.08
C TYR A 666 7.00 -9.19 -1.51
N GLY A 667 7.80 -10.13 -2.03
CA GLY A 667 7.59 -11.53 -1.69
C GLY A 667 6.25 -12.08 -2.20
N ASP A 668 5.64 -12.98 -1.43
CA ASP A 668 4.39 -13.68 -1.77
C ASP A 668 3.14 -13.13 -1.05
N GLU A 669 3.33 -12.36 0.03
CA GLU A 669 2.27 -11.99 0.98
C GLU A 669 2.23 -10.48 1.28
N ASP A 670 3.29 -9.72 0.96
CA ASP A 670 3.37 -8.30 1.28
C ASP A 670 3.28 -7.41 0.05
N ALA A 671 2.85 -6.17 0.29
CA ALA A 671 2.94 -5.09 -0.67
C ALA A 671 3.36 -3.79 0.01
N PHE A 672 3.98 -2.92 -0.80
CA PHE A 672 4.47 -1.63 -0.37
C PHE A 672 3.75 -0.51 -1.08
N VAL A 673 3.39 0.52 -0.32
CA VAL A 673 2.75 1.73 -0.84
C VAL A 673 3.33 2.94 -0.12
N GLY A 674 3.70 3.97 -0.87
CA GLY A 674 4.46 5.08 -0.32
C GLY A 674 4.13 6.43 -0.93
N GLY A 675 4.83 7.44 -0.43
CA GLY A 675 4.69 8.82 -0.85
C GLY A 675 5.94 9.63 -0.53
N GLY A 676 5.90 10.92 -0.85
CA GLY A 676 6.98 11.84 -0.53
C GLY A 676 6.83 13.21 -1.20
N THR A 677 7.71 14.13 -0.84
CA THR A 677 7.76 15.50 -1.39
C THR A 677 8.66 15.60 -2.62
N ALA A 678 9.66 14.70 -2.74
CA ALA A 678 10.57 14.69 -3.87
C ALA A 678 9.86 14.32 -5.19
N GLN A 679 9.93 15.21 -6.19
CA GLN A 679 9.79 14.77 -7.58
C GLN A 679 11.05 13.98 -7.94
N LEU A 680 10.90 12.75 -8.48
CA LEU A 680 12.04 11.97 -8.97
C LEU A 680 12.92 12.87 -9.87
N PRO A 681 14.22 13.06 -9.55
CA PRO A 681 15.06 14.01 -10.25
C PRO A 681 15.13 13.70 -11.74
N VAL A 682 15.15 14.76 -12.55
CA VAL A 682 15.48 14.70 -13.98
C VAL A 682 16.98 14.45 -14.07
N GLU A 683 17.39 13.23 -14.38
CA GLU A 683 18.65 13.12 -15.14
C GLU A 683 18.36 13.74 -16.51
N PRO A 684 19.05 14.82 -16.91
CA PRO A 684 18.96 15.29 -18.27
C PRO A 684 19.36 14.13 -19.18
N GLU A 685 18.62 13.92 -20.28
CA GLU A 685 19.09 13.02 -21.33
C GLU A 685 20.55 13.37 -21.62
N PRO A 686 21.47 12.39 -21.69
CA PRO A 686 22.83 12.68 -22.09
C PRO A 686 22.72 13.40 -23.43
N SER A 687 23.14 14.67 -23.44
CA SER A 687 23.21 15.46 -24.65
C SER A 687 23.92 14.59 -25.69
N PRO A 688 23.39 14.45 -26.92
CA PRO A 688 24.14 13.79 -27.97
C PRO A 688 25.51 14.47 -28.01
N GLU A 689 26.54 13.65 -27.83
CA GLU A 689 27.91 14.12 -27.92
C GLU A 689 28.02 14.85 -29.27
N PRO A 690 28.37 16.15 -29.28
CA PRO A 690 28.38 16.91 -30.51
C PRO A 690 29.28 16.18 -31.49
N THR A 691 28.70 15.76 -32.61
CA THR A 691 29.46 15.17 -33.71
C THR A 691 30.61 16.12 -34.02
N PRO A 692 31.88 15.70 -33.91
CA PRO A 692 32.99 16.60 -34.17
C PRO A 692 32.82 17.16 -35.59
N PRO A 693 32.94 18.49 -35.76
CA PRO A 693 32.76 19.11 -37.06
C PRO A 693 33.73 18.47 -38.06
N PRO A 694 33.32 18.25 -39.32
CA PRO A 694 34.19 17.66 -40.33
C PRO A 694 35.48 18.47 -40.42
N ALA A 695 36.61 17.77 -40.34
CA ALA A 695 37.93 18.38 -40.47
C ALA A 695 37.99 19.17 -41.79
N PRO A 696 38.44 20.44 -41.76
CA PRO A 696 38.54 21.23 -42.98
C PRO A 696 39.56 20.60 -43.93
N GLU A 697 39.20 20.47 -45.20
CA GLU A 697 40.10 20.07 -46.27
C GLU A 697 41.31 21.03 -46.31
N PRO A 698 42.55 20.52 -46.40
CA PRO A 698 43.73 21.37 -46.45
C PRO A 698 43.86 22.04 -47.82
N THR A 699 43.61 23.35 -47.86
CA THR A 699 44.02 24.22 -48.98
C THR A 699 45.54 24.38 -48.97
N PRO A 700 46.23 24.26 -50.13
CA PRO A 700 47.68 24.32 -50.19
C PRO A 700 48.19 25.75 -50.04
N THR A 701 49.23 25.95 -49.22
CA THR A 701 49.97 27.21 -49.11
C THR A 701 51.43 26.99 -49.56
N PRO A 702 52.05 27.90 -50.32
CA PRO A 702 53.37 27.68 -50.94
C PRO A 702 54.56 27.92 -49.99
N ASP A 703 55.65 27.17 -50.25
CA ASP A 703 57.10 27.34 -49.97
C ASP A 703 57.55 28.48 -49.02
N ASP A 704 58.50 28.38 -48.08
CA ASP A 704 59.76 27.62 -47.89
C ASP A 704 60.32 28.08 -46.49
N PRO A 705 61.50 27.71 -45.92
CA PRO A 705 62.42 26.59 -46.14
C PRO A 705 62.80 25.86 -44.79
N PRO A 706 63.68 24.84 -44.76
CA PRO A 706 63.81 23.92 -43.61
C PRO A 706 64.87 24.36 -42.58
N GLY A 707 64.55 24.21 -41.29
CA GLY A 707 65.44 24.56 -40.19
C GLY A 707 65.34 23.67 -38.96
N ARG A 708 66.24 22.68 -38.91
CA ARG A 708 66.82 21.94 -37.76
C ARG A 708 65.92 21.23 -36.74
N LYS A 709 66.10 19.91 -36.73
CA LYS A 709 65.84 18.97 -35.63
C LYS A 709 66.83 19.19 -34.47
N GLU A 710 66.36 19.04 -33.24
CA GLU A 710 67.09 18.42 -32.12
C GLU A 710 66.10 18.10 -30.96
N PRO A 711 66.42 17.17 -30.04
CA PRO A 711 65.57 16.00 -29.80
C PRO A 711 64.94 15.95 -28.40
N GLN A 712 64.02 14.99 -28.28
CA GLN A 712 63.27 14.62 -27.08
C GLN A 712 64.16 14.19 -25.91
N LEU A 713 63.81 14.67 -24.72
CA LEU A 713 64.23 14.14 -23.43
C LEU A 713 63.07 13.35 -22.82
N VAL A 714 63.33 12.08 -22.58
CA VAL A 714 62.53 11.13 -21.79
C VAL A 714 63.02 11.18 -20.34
N ALA A 715 62.11 11.15 -19.36
CA ALA A 715 62.24 10.52 -18.04
C ALA A 715 61.10 11.02 -17.13
N THR A 716 60.06 10.22 -16.90
CA THR A 716 59.87 9.33 -15.73
C THR A 716 59.65 10.04 -14.40
N GLY A 717 58.48 9.75 -13.82
CA GLY A 717 58.06 9.94 -12.43
C GLY A 717 56.74 9.22 -12.27
#